data_AF-A0A818N1D1-F1
#
_entry.id   AF-A0A818N1D1-F1
#
_cell.length_a   1.000
_cell.length_b   1.000
_cell.length_c   1.000
_cell.angle_alpha   90.00
_cell.angle_beta   90.00
_cell.angle_gamma   90.00
#
_symmetry.space_group_name_H-M   'P 1'
#
loop_
_entity.id
_entity.type
_entity.pdbx_description
1 polymer ?
#
loop_
_entity_poly.entity_id
_entity_poly.type
_entity_poly.pdbx_seq_one_letter_code
_entity_poly.pdbx_strand_id
1 'polypeptide(L)'
;MDTDHNSNEIINEEQSVELNNDNSTENELTNDNPDVENTETIPAENPVNSEEKLEIARLSTIITNQTQEISDLNARVSAYQQHYETVIARQKEDYSREKQSSVMRYAQAEKAKLDSDKRCEILTAKNNEFNKEKDSLQMKLAEFKLMNTKLQQAYENKLTELTTTKKELEKLKELNQSIDATLKSTLNHLKGESLLLKEQRDLNERLKKDLNEQQETKEQLNSQCKQLTEALNAIPTDDERTQAFDTLLSEHNALKVKLANIQEENNLFRDKLKSSDEDRLALENVIENFRQNSIREKETTKKLYEDLLAAREQDSVELSRLKQIENLNSQTLADNADLRQLLEKEHQFLELTQKLTEKNSILQTNYEQIQTSHKKLLEDYENIKKINDEQQKKLLQLENIEKSLKDQLKTLEEKYENLNKSNEQTTKQYEDSLIEIQALKKKHQANTKDLIKQLQQLQKTKVTNNGDGQSSSSLTSQAKSLSTKENPGDNASSHGSPTGSHCSLNEIASSNSISTPDQFISNPLTQQQHHHHHHHQQQVPVEEEQEVIVNIVDVDRQKLIEKLLKQQKLLVRRNEKIEFLNDHIQLLTQDLQNKRKIIQSYAMNEDSFMYTSNESDLIKQQLANKTRTNSSSTSLMATLYNRATTTVNNQTTTTNKPFDQSSPMTLETALDVMGKLQAVLEDTLLKNLTLKDNVDTLSKEIEKLSKRTRN
;
A
#
# COMPACT_ATOMS: atom_id res chain seq x y z
N MET A 1 6.33 28.17 47.80
CA MET A 1 5.05 27.55 47.39
C MET A 1 5.25 26.05 47.52
N ASP A 2 5.18 25.48 48.72
CA ASP A 2 4.18 25.64 49.82
C ASP A 2 2.85 24.98 49.40
N THR A 3 2.22 24.09 50.17
CA THR A 3 2.53 23.65 51.56
C THR A 3 1.99 22.24 51.86
N ASP A 4 2.40 21.72 53.02
CA ASP A 4 2.09 20.42 53.64
C ASP A 4 0.59 20.05 53.73
N HIS A 5 0.30 18.75 53.82
CA HIS A 5 -0.32 18.02 54.97
C HIS A 5 -0.47 16.53 54.55
N ASN A 6 0.03 15.49 55.24
CA ASN A 6 0.03 15.08 56.67
C ASN A 6 -1.20 14.23 57.05
N SER A 7 -1.02 13.30 58.00
CA SER A 7 -1.97 12.30 58.52
C SER A 7 -2.37 11.14 57.57
N ASN A 8 -2.55 9.89 58.01
CA ASN A 8 -2.52 9.33 59.38
C ASN A 8 -2.00 7.88 59.40
N GLU A 9 -1.59 7.42 60.59
CA GLU A 9 -1.31 6.02 60.91
C GLU A 9 -2.59 5.17 60.92
N ILE A 10 -2.50 3.90 60.50
CA ILE A 10 -3.18 2.79 61.18
C ILE A 10 -2.15 1.66 61.36
N ILE A 11 -1.99 1.22 62.59
CA ILE A 11 -1.12 0.11 63.01
C ILE A 11 -1.80 -1.22 62.70
N ASN A 12 -1.04 -2.22 62.27
CA ASN A 12 -1.19 -3.59 62.75
C ASN A 12 0.09 -4.38 62.51
N GLU A 13 0.79 -4.69 63.60
CA GLU A 13 1.68 -5.85 63.64
C GLU A 13 0.82 -7.11 63.71
N GLU A 14 1.12 -8.13 62.91
CA GLU A 14 0.80 -9.51 63.28
C GLU A 14 2.12 -10.25 63.52
N GLN A 15 2.54 -10.24 64.78
CA GLN A 15 3.61 -11.09 65.27
C GLN A 15 3.12 -12.54 65.28
N SER A 16 3.84 -13.45 64.63
CA SER A 16 3.56 -14.88 64.68
C SER A 16 3.98 -15.46 66.05
N VAL A 17 3.10 -15.30 67.04
CA VAL A 17 3.26 -15.78 68.41
C VAL A 17 2.72 -17.21 68.52
N GLU A 18 3.59 -18.21 68.44
CA GLU A 18 3.29 -19.54 68.95
C GLU A 18 3.42 -19.54 70.48
N LEU A 19 2.28 -19.48 71.18
CA LEU A 19 2.21 -19.72 72.63
C LEU A 19 1.37 -20.97 72.95
N ASN A 20 2.09 -22.08 72.98
CA ASN A 20 2.11 -23.11 74.01
C ASN A 20 1.18 -23.00 75.25
N ASN A 21 0.82 -24.20 75.73
CA ASN A 21 0.49 -24.63 77.10
C ASN A 21 -0.94 -24.49 77.67
N ASP A 22 -1.52 -25.67 77.88
CA ASP A 22 -1.97 -26.22 79.18
C ASP A 22 -2.97 -25.46 80.05
N ASN A 23 -4.10 -26.10 80.31
CA ASN A 23 -4.25 -27.01 81.48
C ASN A 23 -5.34 -28.06 81.15
N SER A 24 -5.22 -29.34 81.54
CA SER A 24 -5.36 -29.91 82.90
C SER A 24 -6.78 -29.73 83.47
N THR A 25 -7.45 -30.72 84.05
CA THR A 25 -7.01 -32.09 84.45
C THR A 25 -8.21 -33.05 84.54
N GLU A 26 -7.93 -34.34 84.76
CA GLU A 26 -8.76 -35.30 85.52
C GLU A 26 -10.26 -35.46 85.15
N ASN A 27 -10.60 -36.65 84.64
CA ASN A 27 -10.91 -37.72 85.60
C ASN A 27 -10.68 -39.13 85.02
N GLU A 28 -10.40 -40.05 85.93
CA GLU A 28 -10.34 -41.49 85.65
C GLU A 28 -11.75 -42.05 85.47
N LEU A 29 -11.88 -43.14 84.72
CA LEU A 29 -12.46 -44.36 85.29
C LEU A 29 -12.06 -45.57 84.44
N THR A 30 -11.31 -46.46 85.06
CA THR A 30 -10.99 -47.79 84.55
C THR A 30 -12.25 -48.65 84.51
N ASN A 31 -12.32 -49.59 83.55
CA ASN A 31 -13.15 -50.78 83.72
C ASN A 31 -12.58 -51.98 82.93
N ASP A 32 -11.38 -52.41 83.33
CA ASP A 32 -10.96 -53.80 83.09
C ASP A 32 -11.90 -54.73 83.87
N ASN A 33 -12.63 -55.62 83.19
CA ASN A 33 -13.01 -56.95 83.70
C ASN A 33 -13.58 -57.83 82.57
N PRO A 34 -13.56 -59.17 82.71
CA PRO A 34 -13.09 -59.99 81.59
C PRO A 34 -14.08 -61.06 81.14
N ASP A 35 -13.76 -61.71 80.02
CA ASP A 35 -14.25 -63.06 79.72
C ASP A 35 -13.75 -64.04 80.78
N VAL A 36 -14.59 -64.33 81.77
CA VAL A 36 -14.35 -65.39 82.77
C VAL A 36 -15.08 -66.64 82.33
N GLU A 37 -14.36 -67.54 81.66
CA GLU A 37 -14.74 -68.95 81.68
C GLU A 37 -14.76 -69.43 83.13
N ASN A 38 -15.91 -69.88 83.63
CA ASN A 38 -15.98 -70.62 84.88
C ASN A 38 -16.91 -71.82 84.73
N THR A 39 -16.31 -72.98 84.55
CA THR A 39 -16.99 -74.27 84.57
C THR A 39 -17.28 -74.68 86.02
N GLU A 40 -18.53 -74.67 86.45
CA GLU A 40 -18.90 -75.41 87.66
C GLU A 40 -20.28 -76.07 87.56
N THR A 41 -20.27 -77.39 87.44
CA THR A 41 -21.44 -78.26 87.50
C THR A 41 -21.71 -78.67 88.95
N ILE A 42 -22.96 -78.56 89.43
CA ILE A 42 -23.60 -79.53 90.33
C ILE A 42 -25.13 -79.28 90.38
N PRO A 43 -25.99 -80.32 90.48
CA PRO A 43 -27.44 -80.18 90.34
C PRO A 43 -28.23 -80.24 91.66
N ALA A 44 -29.41 -79.58 91.72
CA ALA A 44 -30.49 -79.94 92.64
C ALA A 44 -31.88 -79.45 92.15
N GLU A 45 -32.89 -80.24 92.49
CA GLU A 45 -34.31 -80.15 92.15
C GLU A 45 -35.03 -78.91 92.75
N ASN A 46 -36.05 -78.37 92.07
CA ASN A 46 -37.41 -78.17 92.62
C ASN A 46 -38.43 -77.55 91.61
N PRO A 47 -39.71 -78.02 91.56
CA PRO A 47 -40.67 -77.65 90.51
C PRO A 47 -41.71 -76.58 90.95
N VAL A 48 -41.27 -75.39 91.35
CA VAL A 48 -42.17 -74.24 91.68
C VAL A 48 -41.94 -73.03 90.76
N ASN A 49 -40.76 -72.94 90.14
CA ASN A 49 -40.26 -71.74 89.47
C ASN A 49 -40.66 -71.67 87.98
N SER A 50 -41.98 -71.58 87.71
CA SER A 50 -42.54 -71.43 86.36
C SER A 50 -43.17 -70.05 86.12
N GLU A 51 -43.89 -69.50 87.11
CA GLU A 51 -44.65 -68.26 86.97
C GLU A 51 -43.75 -67.02 87.11
N GLU A 52 -42.82 -67.05 88.08
CA GLU A 52 -41.77 -66.03 88.22
C GLU A 52 -40.88 -65.94 86.97
N LYS A 53 -40.48 -67.07 86.36
CA LYS A 53 -39.75 -67.08 85.09
C LYS A 53 -40.53 -66.44 83.95
N LEU A 54 -41.84 -66.62 83.90
CA LEU A 54 -42.69 -66.01 82.87
C LEU A 54 -42.75 -64.49 83.03
N GLU A 55 -42.84 -64.00 84.26
CA GLU A 55 -42.87 -62.56 84.54
C GLU A 55 -41.49 -61.91 84.39
N ILE A 56 -40.41 -62.59 84.79
CA ILE A 56 -39.03 -62.17 84.50
C ILE A 56 -38.80 -62.09 82.98
N ALA A 57 -39.31 -63.05 82.19
CA ALA A 57 -39.22 -63.00 80.73
C ALA A 57 -40.03 -61.84 80.12
N ARG A 58 -41.21 -61.51 80.66
CA ARG A 58 -42.00 -60.34 80.26
C ARG A 58 -41.27 -59.03 80.57
N LEU A 59 -40.80 -58.87 81.80
CA LEU A 59 -40.05 -57.68 82.24
C LEU A 59 -38.74 -57.53 81.45
N SER A 60 -38.02 -58.62 81.20
CA SER A 60 -36.84 -58.63 80.33
C SER A 60 -37.20 -58.19 78.91
N THR A 61 -38.30 -58.67 78.33
CA THR A 61 -38.78 -58.24 76.99
C THR A 61 -39.13 -56.75 76.97
N ILE A 62 -39.79 -56.23 78.02
CA ILE A 62 -40.12 -54.81 78.15
C ILE A 62 -38.84 -53.97 78.26
N ILE A 63 -37.87 -54.38 79.07
CA ILE A 63 -36.58 -53.71 79.22
C ILE A 63 -35.82 -53.73 77.88
N THR A 64 -35.76 -54.86 77.18
CA THR A 64 -35.11 -54.95 75.86
C THR A 64 -35.76 -54.02 74.84
N ASN A 65 -37.10 -53.95 74.81
CA ASN A 65 -37.83 -53.04 73.93
C ASN A 65 -37.55 -51.56 74.29
N GLN A 66 -37.51 -51.21 75.57
CA GLN A 66 -37.18 -49.86 76.04
C GLN A 66 -35.72 -49.49 75.74
N THR A 67 -34.77 -50.42 75.91
CA THR A 67 -33.37 -50.23 75.53
C THR A 67 -33.23 -50.04 74.02
N GLN A 68 -34.00 -50.77 73.20
CA GLN A 68 -34.02 -50.57 71.75
C GLN A 68 -34.63 -49.20 71.39
N GLU A 69 -35.74 -48.79 72.01
CA GLU A 69 -36.35 -47.47 71.78
C GLU A 69 -35.40 -46.32 72.15
N ILE A 70 -34.69 -46.45 73.28
CA ILE A 70 -33.64 -45.50 73.70
C ILE A 70 -32.46 -45.50 72.70
N SER A 71 -32.07 -46.67 72.18
CA SER A 71 -31.02 -46.79 71.15
C SER A 71 -31.43 -46.10 69.85
N ASP A 72 -32.65 -46.36 69.36
CA ASP A 72 -33.22 -45.75 68.16
C ASP A 72 -33.38 -44.23 68.30
N LEU A 73 -33.77 -43.76 69.49
CA LEU A 73 -33.82 -42.33 69.82
C LEU A 73 -32.43 -41.69 69.84
N ASN A 74 -31.44 -42.32 70.48
CA ASN A 74 -30.05 -41.84 70.49
C ASN A 74 -29.44 -41.82 69.08
N ALA A 75 -29.68 -42.84 68.27
CA ALA A 75 -29.26 -42.87 66.87
C ALA A 75 -29.92 -41.73 66.06
N ARG A 76 -31.21 -41.45 66.30
CA ARG A 76 -31.93 -40.35 65.66
C ARG A 76 -31.44 -38.96 66.10
N VAL A 77 -31.12 -38.79 67.39
CA VAL A 77 -30.52 -37.54 67.93
C VAL A 77 -29.13 -37.33 67.33
N SER A 78 -28.29 -38.37 67.29
CA SER A 78 -26.96 -38.32 66.67
C SER A 78 -27.04 -37.98 65.18
N ALA A 79 -27.97 -38.59 64.43
CA ALA A 79 -28.19 -38.26 63.02
C ALA A 79 -28.65 -36.80 62.82
N TYR A 80 -29.51 -36.26 63.69
CA TYR A 80 -29.87 -34.84 63.65
C TYR A 80 -28.68 -33.94 63.97
N GLN A 81 -27.85 -34.28 64.96
CA GLN A 81 -26.65 -33.51 65.29
C GLN A 81 -25.66 -33.48 64.11
N GLN A 82 -25.33 -34.64 63.52
CA GLN A 82 -24.49 -34.73 62.33
C GLN A 82 -25.06 -33.94 61.15
N HIS A 83 -26.38 -33.93 60.97
CA HIS A 83 -27.04 -33.10 59.96
C HIS A 83 -26.84 -31.60 60.22
N TYR A 84 -27.05 -31.11 61.45
CA TYR A 84 -26.82 -29.70 61.79
C TYR A 84 -25.35 -29.31 61.65
N GLU A 85 -24.41 -30.15 62.11
CA GLU A 85 -22.97 -29.94 61.94
C GLU A 85 -22.59 -29.86 60.46
N THR A 86 -23.14 -30.75 59.62
CA THR A 86 -22.94 -30.73 58.16
C THR A 86 -23.50 -29.47 57.49
N VAL A 87 -24.67 -29.00 57.91
CA VAL A 87 -25.28 -27.76 57.40
C VAL A 87 -24.45 -26.54 57.80
N ILE A 88 -23.99 -26.46 59.05
CA ILE A 88 -23.14 -25.38 59.55
C ILE A 88 -21.77 -25.40 58.85
N ALA A 89 -21.20 -26.58 58.61
CA ALA A 89 -19.94 -26.73 57.87
C ALA A 89 -20.08 -26.22 56.42
N ARG A 90 -21.14 -26.60 55.70
CA ARG A 90 -21.44 -26.10 54.35
C ARG A 90 -21.62 -24.58 54.34
N GLN A 91 -22.40 -24.02 55.26
CA GLN A 91 -22.57 -22.56 55.35
C GLN A 91 -21.24 -21.84 55.59
N LYS A 92 -20.37 -22.35 56.46
CA LYS A 92 -19.02 -21.81 56.68
C LYS A 92 -18.16 -21.89 55.41
N GLU A 93 -18.24 -23.00 54.66
CA GLU A 93 -17.52 -23.16 53.40
C GLU A 93 -18.03 -22.18 52.33
N ASP A 94 -19.35 -22.05 52.17
CA ASP A 94 -19.98 -21.16 51.20
C ASP A 94 -19.67 -19.68 51.51
N TYR A 95 -19.75 -19.25 52.78
CA TYR A 95 -19.31 -17.91 53.20
C TYR A 95 -17.82 -17.68 52.96
N SER A 96 -16.96 -18.69 53.16
CA SER A 96 -15.53 -18.61 52.86
C SER A 96 -15.29 -18.46 51.35
N ARG A 97 -15.99 -19.25 50.54
CA ARG A 97 -15.94 -19.22 49.06
C ARG A 97 -16.45 -17.88 48.51
N GLU A 98 -17.51 -17.32 49.10
CA GLU A 98 -18.01 -15.99 48.75
C GLU A 98 -17.04 -14.88 49.16
N LYS A 99 -16.44 -14.93 50.36
CA LYS A 99 -15.40 -13.99 50.80
C LYS A 99 -14.21 -14.00 49.83
N GLN A 100 -13.71 -15.18 49.46
CA GLN A 100 -12.62 -15.34 48.49
C GLN A 100 -13.02 -14.82 47.09
N SER A 101 -14.24 -15.14 46.63
CA SER A 101 -14.80 -14.63 45.37
C SER A 101 -14.96 -13.10 45.36
N SER A 102 -15.31 -12.50 46.50
CA SER A 102 -15.37 -11.04 46.66
C SER A 102 -13.97 -10.43 46.56
N VAL A 103 -12.98 -10.95 47.31
CA VAL A 103 -11.58 -10.49 47.24
C VAL A 103 -11.00 -10.61 45.84
N MET A 104 -11.24 -11.72 45.13
CA MET A 104 -10.81 -11.84 43.72
C MET A 104 -11.49 -10.84 42.80
N ARG A 105 -12.79 -10.55 42.97
CA ARG A 105 -13.49 -9.53 42.19
C ARG A 105 -12.94 -8.12 42.45
N TYR A 106 -12.61 -7.79 43.70
CA TYR A 106 -11.94 -6.53 44.04
C TYR A 106 -10.55 -6.43 43.41
N ALA A 107 -9.70 -7.46 43.54
CA ALA A 107 -8.36 -7.47 42.94
C ALA A 107 -8.39 -7.40 41.40
N GLN A 108 -9.39 -8.02 40.76
CA GLN A 108 -9.61 -7.90 39.31
C GLN A 108 -10.05 -6.49 38.91
N ALA A 109 -10.97 -5.87 39.67
CA ALA A 109 -11.42 -4.50 39.41
C ALA A 109 -10.31 -3.46 39.64
N GLU A 110 -9.51 -3.62 40.70
CA GLU A 110 -8.34 -2.77 40.98
C GLU A 110 -7.27 -2.91 39.90
N LYS A 111 -6.96 -4.14 39.46
CA LYS A 111 -6.06 -4.35 38.32
C LYS A 111 -6.59 -3.67 37.05
N ALA A 112 -7.87 -3.85 36.73
CA ALA A 112 -8.49 -3.24 35.56
C ALA A 112 -8.45 -1.70 35.63
N LYS A 113 -8.62 -1.12 36.83
CA LYS A 113 -8.43 0.32 37.06
C LYS A 113 -6.96 0.71 36.81
N LEU A 114 -5.99 0.04 37.44
CA LEU A 114 -4.56 0.36 37.27
C LEU A 114 -4.09 0.25 35.81
N ASP A 115 -4.58 -0.75 35.07
CA ASP A 115 -4.25 -0.91 33.65
C ASP A 115 -4.96 0.13 32.77
N SER A 116 -6.13 0.65 33.19
CA SER A 116 -6.78 1.81 32.58
C SER A 116 -6.04 3.12 32.90
N ASP A 117 -5.61 3.33 34.14
CA ASP A 117 -4.91 4.54 34.59
C ASP A 117 -3.56 4.68 33.85
N LYS A 118 -2.78 3.59 33.72
CA LYS A 118 -1.58 3.53 32.86
C LYS A 118 -1.88 3.88 31.41
N ARG A 119 -3.00 3.40 30.86
CA ARG A 119 -3.41 3.70 29.48
C ARG A 119 -3.77 5.19 29.31
N CYS A 120 -4.42 5.80 30.30
CA CYS A 120 -4.67 7.24 30.35
C CYS A 120 -3.38 8.05 30.45
N GLU A 121 -2.40 7.61 31.26
CA GLU A 121 -1.07 8.23 31.37
C GLU A 121 -0.32 8.20 30.02
N ILE A 122 -0.24 7.04 29.37
CA ILE A 122 0.40 6.87 28.05
C ILE A 122 -0.29 7.75 26.98
N LEU A 123 -1.62 7.81 26.97
CA LEU A 123 -2.38 8.68 26.06
C LEU A 123 -2.14 10.17 26.36
N THR A 124 -2.00 10.54 27.64
CA THR A 124 -1.71 11.92 28.06
C THR A 124 -0.29 12.33 27.66
N ALA A 125 0.70 11.46 27.87
CA ALA A 125 2.07 11.67 27.41
C ALA A 125 2.12 11.89 25.88
N LYS A 126 1.49 11.00 25.11
CA LYS A 126 1.43 11.11 23.65
C LYS A 126 0.67 12.36 23.17
N ASN A 127 -0.38 12.77 23.86
CA ASN A 127 -1.08 14.03 23.58
C ASN A 127 -0.18 15.25 23.86
N ASN A 128 0.66 15.21 24.89
CA ASN A 128 1.64 16.26 25.17
C ASN A 128 2.78 16.30 24.13
N GLU A 129 3.16 15.16 23.55
CA GLU A 129 4.08 15.10 22.41
C GLU A 129 3.47 15.71 21.14
N PHE A 130 2.24 15.33 20.78
CA PHE A 130 1.54 15.93 19.64
C PHE A 130 1.31 17.45 19.79
N ASN A 131 1.10 17.95 21.02
CA ASN A 131 1.02 19.40 21.24
C ASN A 131 2.38 20.10 21.02
N LYS A 132 3.50 19.52 21.48
CA LYS A 132 4.85 20.04 21.18
C LYS A 132 5.16 20.05 19.68
N GLU A 133 4.76 19.00 18.96
CA GLU A 133 4.92 18.93 17.51
C GLU A 133 4.08 19.99 16.79
N LYS A 134 2.79 20.11 17.16
CA LYS A 134 1.87 21.15 16.67
C LYS A 134 2.44 22.55 16.89
N ASP A 135 2.96 22.85 18.08
CA ASP A 135 3.53 24.17 18.39
C ASP A 135 4.82 24.44 17.58
N SER A 136 5.66 23.42 17.36
CA SER A 136 6.81 23.50 16.44
C SER A 136 6.40 23.75 14.99
N LEU A 137 5.37 23.07 14.50
CA LEU A 137 4.78 23.30 13.17
C LEU A 137 4.15 24.69 13.06
N GLN A 138 3.53 25.18 14.14
CA GLN A 138 2.93 26.51 14.19
C GLN A 138 3.99 27.63 14.21
N MET A 139 5.15 27.42 14.86
CA MET A 139 6.33 28.29 14.70
C MET A 139 6.85 28.29 13.26
N LYS A 140 7.10 27.12 12.66
CA LYS A 140 7.55 27.01 11.25
C LYS A 140 6.58 27.70 10.29
N LEU A 141 5.27 27.58 10.53
CA LEU A 141 4.24 28.29 9.75
C LEU A 141 4.31 29.81 9.91
N ALA A 142 4.66 30.32 11.10
CA ALA A 142 4.88 31.75 11.32
C ALA A 142 6.16 32.25 10.63
N GLU A 143 7.24 31.46 10.66
CA GLU A 143 8.49 31.74 9.94
C GLU A 143 8.28 31.78 8.42
N PHE A 144 7.57 30.79 7.84
CA PHE A 144 7.23 30.78 6.42
C PHE A 144 6.34 31.96 6.03
N LYS A 145 5.37 32.35 6.88
CA LYS A 145 4.56 33.57 6.65
C LYS A 145 5.44 34.83 6.64
N LEU A 146 6.34 34.98 7.61
CA LEU A 146 7.28 36.12 7.66
C LEU A 146 8.21 36.15 6.45
N MET A 147 8.73 34.99 6.02
CA MET A 147 9.55 34.87 4.81
C MET A 147 8.77 35.24 3.55
N ASN A 148 7.50 34.82 3.44
CA ASN A 148 6.65 35.17 2.31
C ASN A 148 6.35 36.67 2.25
N THR A 149 6.06 37.32 3.39
CA THR A 149 5.89 38.78 3.47
C THR A 149 7.16 39.52 3.05
N LYS A 150 8.35 39.10 3.53
CA LYS A 150 9.64 39.68 3.11
C LYS A 150 9.90 39.51 1.61
N LEU A 151 9.59 38.34 1.06
CA LEU A 151 9.75 38.05 -0.37
C LEU A 151 8.79 38.90 -1.22
N GLN A 152 7.53 39.06 -0.79
CA GLN A 152 6.57 39.93 -1.46
C GLN A 152 7.01 41.40 -1.43
N GLN A 153 7.48 41.91 -0.29
CA GLN A 153 8.04 43.26 -0.19
C GLN A 153 9.26 43.45 -1.13
N ALA A 154 10.11 42.43 -1.28
CA ALA A 154 11.23 42.46 -2.22
C ALA A 154 10.77 42.49 -3.69
N TYR A 155 9.69 41.77 -4.04
CA TYR A 155 9.06 41.86 -5.37
C TYR A 155 8.42 43.23 -5.62
N GLU A 156 7.74 43.82 -4.64
CA GLU A 156 7.14 45.16 -4.73
C GLU A 156 8.23 46.23 -4.90
N ASN A 157 9.34 46.13 -4.16
CA ASN A 157 10.52 46.98 -4.35
C ASN A 157 11.10 46.83 -5.76
N LYS A 158 11.35 45.59 -6.25
CA LYS A 158 11.86 45.38 -7.62
C LYS A 158 10.90 45.81 -8.71
N LEU A 159 9.59 45.76 -8.47
CA LEU A 159 8.59 46.32 -9.39
C LEU A 159 8.70 47.85 -9.45
N THR A 160 8.86 48.54 -8.30
CA THR A 160 9.05 50.00 -8.31
C THR A 160 10.35 50.41 -9.01
N GLU A 161 11.48 49.75 -8.75
CA GLU A 161 12.75 49.93 -9.49
C GLU A 161 12.60 49.71 -11.00
N LEU A 162 11.83 48.70 -11.42
CA LEU A 162 11.54 48.46 -12.83
C LEU A 162 10.72 49.61 -13.45
N THR A 163 9.81 50.24 -12.69
CA THR A 163 9.07 51.41 -13.16
C THR A 163 9.87 52.71 -13.19
N THR A 164 10.88 52.90 -12.33
CA THR A 164 11.76 54.07 -12.39
C THR A 164 12.74 53.97 -13.54
N THR A 165 13.44 52.84 -13.66
CA THR A 165 14.37 52.57 -14.78
C THR A 165 13.66 52.61 -16.15
N LYS A 166 12.41 52.16 -16.24
CA LYS A 166 11.61 52.32 -17.47
C LYS A 166 11.35 53.80 -17.82
N LYS A 167 11.02 54.65 -16.83
CA LYS A 167 10.82 56.09 -17.05
C LYS A 167 12.13 56.81 -17.44
N GLU A 168 13.26 56.34 -16.93
CA GLU A 168 14.58 56.85 -17.32
C GLU A 168 14.95 56.43 -18.75
N LEU A 169 14.64 55.19 -19.14
CA LEU A 169 14.76 54.71 -20.54
C LEU A 169 13.88 55.54 -21.50
N GLU A 170 12.67 55.91 -21.10
CA GLU A 170 11.76 56.75 -21.90
C GLU A 170 12.34 58.17 -22.07
N LYS A 171 12.83 58.82 -21.00
CA LYS A 171 13.54 60.12 -21.08
C LYS A 171 14.79 60.07 -21.96
N LEU A 172 15.58 58.99 -21.90
CA LEU A 172 16.77 58.82 -22.73
C LEU A 172 16.41 58.65 -24.22
N LYS A 173 15.26 58.04 -24.54
CA LYS A 173 14.75 57.98 -25.91
C LYS A 173 14.30 59.35 -26.42
N GLU A 174 13.61 60.13 -25.59
CA GLU A 174 13.22 61.51 -25.91
C GLU A 174 14.46 62.40 -26.16
N LEU A 175 15.49 62.26 -25.32
CA LEU A 175 16.77 62.97 -25.48
C LEU A 175 17.47 62.57 -26.78
N ASN A 176 17.59 61.28 -27.10
CA ASN A 176 18.18 60.82 -28.36
C ASN A 176 17.39 61.33 -29.57
N GLN A 177 16.05 61.32 -29.54
CA GLN A 177 15.24 61.87 -30.63
C GLN A 177 15.46 63.39 -30.83
N SER A 178 15.70 64.13 -29.75
CA SER A 178 16.06 65.56 -29.79
C SER A 178 17.47 65.77 -30.38
N ILE A 179 18.43 64.91 -30.02
CA ILE A 179 19.79 64.92 -30.58
C ILE A 179 19.77 64.55 -32.08
N ASP A 180 19.02 63.53 -32.49
CA ASP A 180 18.85 63.15 -33.90
C ASP A 180 18.19 64.28 -34.71
N ALA A 181 17.17 64.94 -34.15
CA ALA A 181 16.51 66.07 -34.80
C ALA A 181 17.46 67.27 -34.99
N THR A 182 18.28 67.59 -33.98
CA THR A 182 19.26 68.69 -34.07
C THR A 182 20.43 68.34 -35.00
N LEU A 183 20.96 67.11 -34.95
CA LEU A 183 21.95 66.61 -35.92
C LEU A 183 21.44 66.65 -37.36
N LYS A 184 20.17 66.28 -37.58
CA LYS A 184 19.55 66.34 -38.92
C LYS A 184 19.38 67.79 -39.40
N SER A 185 19.12 68.72 -38.49
CA SER A 185 19.06 70.15 -38.79
C SER A 185 20.43 70.74 -39.14
N THR A 186 21.47 70.46 -38.35
CA THR A 186 22.84 70.95 -38.62
C THR A 186 23.43 70.31 -39.87
N LEU A 187 23.20 69.02 -40.11
CA LEU A 187 23.58 68.34 -41.34
C LEU A 187 22.94 68.99 -42.57
N ASN A 188 21.64 69.33 -42.51
CA ASN A 188 20.96 70.02 -43.61
C ASN A 188 21.51 71.44 -43.83
N HIS A 189 21.86 72.17 -42.76
CA HIS A 189 22.44 73.51 -42.83
C HIS A 189 23.83 73.48 -43.51
N LEU A 190 24.73 72.61 -43.05
CA LEU A 190 26.05 72.38 -43.63
C LEU A 190 25.97 71.94 -45.11
N LYS A 191 24.92 71.19 -45.48
CA LYS A 191 24.67 70.80 -46.87
C LYS A 191 24.23 71.99 -47.75
N GLY A 192 23.55 72.98 -47.16
CA GLY A 192 23.25 74.26 -47.79
C GLY A 192 24.49 75.14 -47.97
N GLU A 193 25.31 75.29 -46.92
CA GLU A 193 26.60 75.99 -47.02
C GLU A 193 27.53 75.35 -48.05
N SER A 194 27.59 74.01 -48.12
CA SER A 194 28.38 73.29 -49.11
C SER A 194 27.95 73.56 -50.57
N LEU A 195 26.66 73.81 -50.81
CA LEU A 195 26.16 74.24 -52.13
C LEU A 195 26.54 75.70 -52.42
N LEU A 196 26.36 76.61 -51.45
CA LEU A 196 26.78 78.02 -51.57
C LEU A 196 28.29 78.17 -51.81
N LEU A 197 29.12 77.40 -51.12
CA LEU A 197 30.57 77.35 -51.34
C LEU A 197 30.93 76.81 -52.72
N LYS A 198 30.14 75.88 -53.27
CA LYS A 198 30.32 75.42 -54.66
C LYS A 198 29.95 76.53 -55.65
N GLU A 199 28.82 77.21 -55.48
CA GLU A 199 28.44 78.33 -56.35
C GLU A 199 29.47 79.48 -56.30
N GLN A 200 30.01 79.80 -55.12
CA GLN A 200 31.12 80.75 -54.99
C GLN A 200 32.40 80.27 -55.68
N ARG A 201 32.69 78.96 -55.69
CA ARG A 201 33.85 78.40 -56.39
C ARG A 201 33.67 78.48 -57.90
N ASP A 202 32.52 78.06 -58.41
CA ASP A 202 32.18 78.09 -59.84
C ASP A 202 32.17 79.55 -60.36
N LEU A 203 31.76 80.52 -59.52
CA LEU A 203 31.87 81.96 -59.80
C LEU A 203 33.32 82.49 -59.77
N ASN A 204 34.13 82.06 -58.79
CA ASN A 204 35.56 82.42 -58.74
C ASN A 204 36.33 81.89 -59.95
N GLU A 205 36.04 80.68 -60.43
CA GLU A 205 36.68 80.13 -61.63
C GLU A 205 36.33 80.94 -62.89
N ARG A 206 35.10 81.48 -62.99
CA ARG A 206 34.73 82.46 -64.03
C ARG A 206 35.50 83.78 -63.89
N LEU A 207 35.44 84.43 -62.73
CA LEU A 207 36.13 85.71 -62.49
C LEU A 207 37.64 85.60 -62.73
N LYS A 208 38.24 84.45 -62.42
CA LYS A 208 39.67 84.16 -62.65
C LYS A 208 40.00 83.96 -64.13
N LYS A 209 39.08 83.41 -64.93
CA LYS A 209 39.20 83.34 -66.39
C LYS A 209 39.08 84.73 -67.02
N ASP A 210 38.07 85.51 -66.62
CA ASP A 210 37.85 86.88 -67.09
C ASP A 210 39.06 87.78 -66.76
N LEU A 211 39.64 87.62 -65.56
CA LEU A 211 40.88 88.31 -65.15
C LEU A 211 42.09 87.93 -66.01
N ASN A 212 42.21 86.67 -66.44
CA ASN A 212 43.29 86.23 -67.31
C ASN A 212 43.17 86.85 -68.72
N GLU A 213 41.97 86.95 -69.27
CA GLU A 213 41.69 87.62 -70.55
C GLU A 213 41.98 89.14 -70.47
N GLN A 214 41.72 89.78 -69.32
CA GLN A 214 42.13 91.16 -69.05
C GLN A 214 43.66 91.30 -68.87
N GLN A 215 44.34 90.28 -68.34
CA GLN A 215 45.80 90.27 -68.19
C GLN A 215 46.49 90.15 -69.56
N GLU A 216 46.04 89.25 -70.43
CA GLU A 216 46.58 89.07 -71.79
C GLU A 216 46.41 90.34 -72.65
N THR A 217 45.24 90.98 -72.61
CA THR A 217 45.00 92.24 -73.33
C THR A 217 45.83 93.41 -72.76
N LYS A 218 46.06 93.44 -71.44
CA LYS A 218 46.97 94.40 -70.80
C LYS A 218 48.42 94.19 -71.20
N GLU A 219 48.88 92.94 -71.36
CA GLU A 219 50.24 92.64 -71.81
C GLU A 219 50.45 93.02 -73.28
N GLN A 220 49.44 92.82 -74.14
CA GLN A 220 49.44 93.35 -75.51
C GLN A 220 49.57 94.88 -75.53
N LEU A 221 48.78 95.62 -74.73
CA LEU A 221 48.86 97.08 -74.64
C LEU A 221 50.24 97.55 -74.12
N ASN A 222 50.78 96.88 -73.10
CA ASN A 222 52.09 97.20 -72.53
C ASN A 222 53.25 96.97 -73.54
N SER A 223 53.09 96.03 -74.47
CA SER A 223 54.03 95.84 -75.57
C SER A 223 54.04 97.02 -76.56
N GLN A 224 52.88 97.65 -76.81
CA GLN A 224 52.77 98.84 -77.65
C GLN A 224 53.34 100.09 -76.94
N CYS A 225 53.10 100.26 -75.64
CA CYS A 225 53.68 101.35 -74.86
C CYS A 225 55.22 101.31 -74.83
N LYS A 226 55.83 100.12 -74.78
CA LYS A 226 57.30 99.99 -74.90
C LYS A 226 57.82 100.55 -76.23
N GLN A 227 57.18 100.22 -77.35
CA GLN A 227 57.60 100.69 -78.68
C GLN A 227 57.52 102.21 -78.85
N LEU A 228 56.67 102.91 -78.08
CA LEU A 228 56.58 104.37 -78.09
C LEU A 228 57.60 105.07 -77.17
N THR A 229 58.23 104.34 -76.23
CA THR A 229 59.04 104.94 -75.15
C THR A 229 60.53 105.05 -75.51
N GLU A 230 61.04 104.22 -76.41
CA GLU A 230 62.48 104.20 -76.79
C GLU A 230 62.92 105.36 -77.72
N ALA A 231 61.99 106.23 -78.13
CA ALA A 231 62.26 107.29 -79.12
C ALA A 231 62.51 108.70 -78.54
N LEU A 232 62.38 108.90 -77.22
CA LEU A 232 62.41 110.25 -76.64
C LEU A 232 63.08 110.33 -75.25
N ASN A 233 64.41 110.56 -75.25
CA ASN A 233 65.06 111.71 -74.58
C ASN A 233 66.58 111.54 -74.59
N ALA A 234 67.29 112.60 -74.96
CA ALA A 234 68.76 112.64 -74.97
C ALA A 234 69.27 113.98 -74.44
N ILE A 235 70.46 113.93 -73.82
CA ILE A 235 71.31 115.05 -73.37
C ILE A 235 70.84 115.75 -72.06
N PRO A 236 71.74 116.17 -71.15
CA PRO A 236 71.42 116.47 -69.75
C PRO A 236 71.68 117.92 -69.31
N THR A 237 71.29 118.27 -68.08
CA THR A 237 71.89 119.35 -67.28
C THR A 237 71.97 118.99 -65.79
N ASP A 238 73.20 118.71 -65.35
CA ASP A 238 73.87 119.24 -64.15
C ASP A 238 73.03 119.84 -62.98
N ASP A 239 73.17 119.25 -61.77
CA ASP A 239 73.37 120.00 -60.50
C ASP A 239 73.75 119.02 -59.35
N GLU A 240 75.02 119.00 -58.93
CA GLU A 240 75.58 117.99 -57.98
C GLU A 240 75.06 118.09 -56.52
N ARG A 241 74.10 118.97 -56.22
CA ARG A 241 73.52 119.11 -54.86
C ARG A 241 72.34 118.18 -54.60
N THR A 242 71.59 117.79 -55.64
CA THR A 242 70.39 116.96 -55.52
C THR A 242 70.75 115.54 -55.09
N GLN A 243 71.83 114.99 -55.65
CA GLN A 243 72.26 113.61 -55.48
C GLN A 243 72.59 113.24 -54.02
N ALA A 244 73.11 114.18 -53.22
CA ALA A 244 73.36 113.97 -51.80
C ALA A 244 72.07 113.90 -50.97
N PHE A 245 71.07 114.72 -51.29
CA PHE A 245 69.77 114.71 -50.60
C PHE A 245 68.94 113.49 -50.99
N ASP A 246 68.96 113.10 -52.26
CA ASP A 246 68.33 111.89 -52.77
C ASP A 246 68.95 110.62 -52.17
N THR A 247 70.28 110.58 -52.00
CA THR A 247 70.96 109.47 -51.32
C THR A 247 70.50 109.34 -49.87
N LEU A 248 70.48 110.45 -49.12
CA LEU A 248 70.04 110.44 -47.71
C LEU A 248 68.55 110.08 -47.57
N LEU A 249 67.70 110.56 -48.50
CA LEU A 249 66.28 110.25 -48.54
C LEU A 249 66.03 108.78 -48.92
N SER A 250 66.82 108.23 -49.84
CA SER A 250 66.83 106.81 -50.21
C SER A 250 67.24 105.92 -49.02
N GLU A 251 68.31 106.27 -48.32
CA GLU A 251 68.76 105.57 -47.10
C GLU A 251 67.71 105.62 -45.98
N HIS A 252 67.12 106.80 -45.73
CA HIS A 252 66.04 106.95 -44.75
C HIS A 252 64.83 106.08 -45.11
N ASN A 253 64.43 106.04 -46.38
CA ASN A 253 63.32 105.19 -46.84
C ASN A 253 63.68 103.70 -46.76
N ALA A 254 64.90 103.31 -47.09
CA ALA A 254 65.38 101.93 -46.95
C ALA A 254 65.44 101.47 -45.48
N LEU A 255 65.85 102.35 -44.56
CA LEU A 255 65.80 102.09 -43.12
C LEU A 255 64.36 101.99 -42.60
N LYS A 256 63.45 102.85 -43.09
CA LYS A 256 62.02 102.79 -42.76
C LYS A 256 61.36 101.49 -43.23
N VAL A 257 61.70 100.99 -44.42
CA VAL A 257 61.26 99.67 -44.91
C VAL A 257 61.86 98.54 -44.07
N LYS A 258 63.17 98.57 -43.75
CA LYS A 258 63.79 97.57 -42.86
C LYS A 258 63.11 97.51 -41.50
N LEU A 259 62.79 98.67 -40.90
CA LEU A 259 62.09 98.75 -39.62
C LEU A 259 60.66 98.20 -39.72
N ALA A 260 59.93 98.50 -40.79
CA ALA A 260 58.60 97.91 -41.05
C ALA A 260 58.67 96.39 -41.17
N ASN A 261 59.62 95.85 -41.95
CA ASN A 261 59.80 94.41 -42.14
C ASN A 261 60.15 93.70 -40.82
N ILE A 262 61.06 94.26 -40.01
CA ILE A 262 61.40 93.72 -38.69
C ILE A 262 60.18 93.76 -37.74
N GLN A 263 59.32 94.76 -37.86
CA GLN A 263 58.12 94.91 -37.04
C GLN A 263 57.00 93.94 -37.47
N GLU A 264 56.87 93.65 -38.77
CA GLU A 264 56.03 92.58 -39.32
C GLU A 264 56.53 91.19 -38.90
N GLU A 265 57.84 90.94 -39.01
CA GLU A 265 58.49 89.70 -38.58
C GLU A 265 58.30 89.45 -37.07
N ASN A 266 58.42 90.49 -36.23
CA ASN A 266 58.13 90.39 -34.79
C ASN A 266 56.65 90.07 -34.50
N ASN A 267 55.71 90.57 -35.30
CA ASN A 267 54.30 90.21 -35.16
C ASN A 267 54.08 88.74 -35.59
N LEU A 268 54.67 88.31 -36.71
CA LEU A 268 54.60 86.92 -37.19
C LEU A 268 55.18 85.93 -36.17
N PHE A 269 56.30 86.26 -35.51
CA PHE A 269 56.84 85.44 -34.42
C PHE A 269 55.94 85.44 -33.18
N ARG A 270 55.32 86.57 -32.82
CA ARG A 270 54.37 86.65 -31.71
C ARG A 270 53.14 85.77 -31.94
N ASP A 271 52.59 85.75 -33.15
CA ASP A 271 51.39 84.97 -33.46
C ASP A 271 51.71 83.48 -33.65
N LYS A 272 52.90 83.12 -34.16
CA LYS A 272 53.42 81.74 -34.10
C LYS A 272 53.60 81.25 -32.65
N LEU A 273 54.08 82.11 -31.75
CA LEU A 273 54.22 81.77 -30.33
C LEU A 273 52.87 81.48 -29.67
N LYS A 274 51.84 82.32 -29.91
CA LYS A 274 50.46 82.07 -29.46
C LYS A 274 49.93 80.72 -29.95
N SER A 275 50.02 80.47 -31.27
CA SER A 275 49.58 79.20 -31.87
C SER A 275 50.26 78.00 -31.20
N SER A 276 51.57 78.09 -30.95
CA SER A 276 52.31 77.01 -30.29
C SER A 276 51.95 76.83 -28.81
N ASP A 277 51.55 77.89 -28.10
CA ASP A 277 51.03 77.78 -26.72
C ASP A 277 49.60 77.23 -26.67
N GLU A 278 48.75 77.57 -27.65
CA GLU A 278 47.42 77.00 -27.84
C GLU A 278 47.51 75.49 -28.16
N ASP A 279 48.39 75.09 -29.09
CA ASP A 279 48.68 73.68 -29.41
C ASP A 279 49.24 72.92 -28.18
N ARG A 280 50.16 73.55 -27.42
CA ARG A 280 50.73 72.99 -26.20
C ARG A 280 49.64 72.75 -25.13
N LEU A 281 48.73 73.72 -24.96
CA LEU A 281 47.61 73.62 -24.02
C LEU A 281 46.60 72.54 -24.46
N ALA A 282 46.35 72.40 -25.77
CA ALA A 282 45.50 71.33 -26.29
C ALA A 282 46.08 69.94 -26.02
N LEU A 283 47.39 69.74 -26.27
CA LEU A 283 48.11 68.50 -25.96
C LEU A 283 48.09 68.18 -24.46
N GLU A 284 48.31 69.17 -23.59
CA GLU A 284 48.29 69.00 -22.14
C GLU A 284 46.90 68.57 -21.62
N ASN A 285 45.82 69.16 -22.17
CA ASN A 285 44.45 68.72 -21.89
C ASN A 285 44.16 67.29 -22.37
N VAL A 286 44.68 66.89 -23.53
CA VAL A 286 44.52 65.52 -24.05
C VAL A 286 45.25 64.51 -23.15
N ILE A 287 46.46 64.82 -22.69
CA ILE A 287 47.24 63.97 -21.77
C ILE A 287 46.51 63.78 -20.44
N GLU A 288 45.96 64.84 -19.84
CA GLU A 288 45.22 64.72 -18.57
C GLU A 288 43.92 63.91 -18.73
N ASN A 289 43.23 64.03 -19.87
CA ASN A 289 42.06 63.18 -20.16
C ASN A 289 42.43 61.69 -20.25
N PHE A 290 43.53 61.34 -20.93
CA PHE A 290 44.05 59.97 -20.94
C PHE A 290 44.46 59.50 -19.53
N ARG A 291 45.08 60.36 -18.72
CA ARG A 291 45.46 60.04 -17.34
C ARG A 291 44.23 59.75 -16.47
N GLN A 292 43.19 60.56 -16.56
CA GLN A 292 41.93 60.32 -15.84
C GLN A 292 41.21 59.06 -16.30
N ASN A 293 41.17 58.76 -17.60
CA ASN A 293 40.56 57.53 -18.11
C ASN A 293 41.32 56.29 -17.62
N SER A 294 42.66 56.31 -17.62
CA SER A 294 43.46 55.21 -17.06
C SER A 294 43.22 55.00 -15.55
N ILE A 295 42.88 56.05 -14.80
CA ILE A 295 42.49 55.94 -13.38
C ILE A 295 41.08 55.31 -13.27
N ARG A 296 40.10 55.79 -14.04
CA ARG A 296 38.73 55.24 -14.07
C ARG A 296 38.73 53.75 -14.41
N GLU A 297 39.48 53.34 -15.43
CA GLU A 297 39.61 51.93 -15.85
C GLU A 297 40.24 51.05 -14.76
N LYS A 298 41.22 51.56 -14.01
CA LYS A 298 41.82 50.85 -12.86
C LYS A 298 40.83 50.70 -11.71
N GLU A 299 40.03 51.73 -11.43
CA GLU A 299 38.98 51.67 -10.41
C GLU A 299 37.85 50.70 -10.78
N THR A 300 37.39 50.68 -12.04
CA THR A 300 36.38 49.71 -12.50
C THR A 300 36.93 48.29 -12.51
N THR A 301 38.20 48.10 -12.90
CA THR A 301 38.86 46.80 -12.85
C THR A 301 39.03 46.30 -11.42
N LYS A 302 39.38 47.18 -10.46
CA LYS A 302 39.44 46.82 -9.04
C LYS A 302 38.07 46.37 -8.53
N LYS A 303 37.01 47.15 -8.78
CA LYS A 303 35.64 46.82 -8.37
C LYS A 303 35.20 45.46 -8.92
N LEU A 304 35.38 45.23 -10.22
CA LEU A 304 35.03 43.96 -10.86
C LEU A 304 35.79 42.76 -10.27
N TYR A 305 37.04 42.94 -9.85
CA TYR A 305 37.81 41.91 -9.13
C TYR A 305 37.28 41.68 -7.71
N GLU A 306 36.89 42.74 -7.00
CA GLU A 306 36.30 42.72 -5.65
C GLU A 306 34.93 42.00 -5.68
N ASP A 307 34.08 42.32 -6.66
CA ASP A 307 32.78 41.67 -6.93
C ASP A 307 32.94 40.17 -7.27
N LEU A 308 33.91 39.82 -8.12
CA LEU A 308 34.22 38.43 -8.48
C LEU A 308 34.68 37.59 -7.28
N LEU A 309 35.41 38.21 -6.34
CA LEU A 309 35.90 37.56 -5.13
C LEU A 309 34.75 37.30 -4.15
N ALA A 310 33.84 38.27 -3.98
CA ALA A 310 32.62 38.10 -3.20
C ALA A 310 31.67 37.04 -3.79
N ALA A 311 31.49 37.00 -5.11
CA ALA A 311 30.70 35.97 -5.78
C ALA A 311 31.26 34.56 -5.53
N ARG A 312 32.59 34.40 -5.61
CA ARG A 312 33.27 33.12 -5.32
C ARG A 312 33.11 32.68 -3.86
N GLU A 313 33.06 33.62 -2.92
CA GLU A 313 32.79 33.31 -1.51
C GLU A 313 31.33 32.82 -1.33
N GLN A 314 30.36 33.50 -1.95
CA GLN A 314 28.96 33.07 -1.97
C GLN A 314 28.80 31.66 -2.57
N ASP A 315 29.41 31.38 -3.73
CA ASP A 315 29.41 30.05 -4.35
C ASP A 315 29.93 28.96 -3.39
N SER A 316 30.93 29.26 -2.57
CA SER A 316 31.50 28.31 -1.60
C SER A 316 30.54 27.98 -0.45
N VAL A 317 29.74 28.96 -0.02
CA VAL A 317 28.68 28.79 0.99
C VAL A 317 27.50 28.02 0.39
N GLU A 318 27.12 28.32 -0.84
CA GLU A 318 26.03 27.62 -1.54
C GLU A 318 26.41 26.16 -1.84
N LEU A 319 27.64 25.87 -2.27
CA LEU A 319 28.15 24.51 -2.43
C LEU A 319 28.16 23.73 -1.11
N SER A 320 28.46 24.40 0.00
CA SER A 320 28.42 23.78 1.35
C SER A 320 26.98 23.48 1.77
N ARG A 321 26.03 24.37 1.47
CA ARG A 321 24.60 24.17 1.69
C ARG A 321 24.03 23.03 0.83
N LEU A 322 24.46 22.92 -0.44
CA LEU A 322 24.06 21.85 -1.34
C LEU A 322 24.50 20.48 -0.81
N LYS A 323 25.74 20.35 -0.31
CA LYS A 323 26.21 19.11 0.37
C LYS A 323 25.40 18.76 1.61
N GLN A 324 24.95 19.75 2.39
CA GLN A 324 24.06 19.50 3.52
C GLN A 324 22.69 18.98 3.07
N ILE A 325 22.14 19.52 1.98
CA ILE A 325 20.88 19.05 1.38
C ILE A 325 21.05 17.63 0.81
N GLU A 326 22.16 17.33 0.15
CA GLU A 326 22.50 16.00 -0.38
C GLU A 326 22.58 14.94 0.74
N ASN A 327 23.23 15.26 1.86
CA ASN A 327 23.28 14.41 3.05
C ASN A 327 21.88 14.17 3.65
N LEU A 328 21.06 15.22 3.81
CA LEU A 328 19.70 15.11 4.32
C LEU A 328 18.78 14.30 3.39
N ASN A 329 18.93 14.46 2.08
CA ASN A 329 18.21 13.66 1.08
C ASN A 329 18.64 12.19 1.12
N SER A 330 19.94 11.92 1.33
CA SER A 330 20.47 10.56 1.46
C SER A 330 19.95 9.86 2.73
N GLN A 331 19.88 10.57 3.86
CA GLN A 331 19.23 10.07 5.07
C GLN A 331 17.74 9.80 4.83
N THR A 332 17.03 10.75 4.21
CA THR A 332 15.60 10.61 3.88
C THR A 332 15.33 9.39 2.98
N LEU A 333 16.25 9.05 2.07
CA LEU A 333 16.15 7.85 1.24
C LEU A 333 16.37 6.55 2.05
N ALA A 334 17.27 6.56 3.03
CA ALA A 334 17.46 5.43 3.96
C ALA A 334 16.23 5.23 4.86
N ASP A 335 15.73 6.30 5.48
CA ASP A 335 14.53 6.26 6.34
C ASP A 335 13.30 5.72 5.57
N ASN A 336 13.16 6.10 4.28
CA ASN A 336 12.12 5.57 3.40
C ASN A 336 12.31 4.09 3.03
N ALA A 337 13.54 3.60 2.96
CA ALA A 337 13.82 2.18 2.71
C ALA A 337 13.48 1.31 3.93
N ASP A 338 13.77 1.80 5.14
CA ASP A 338 13.41 1.12 6.40
C ASP A 338 11.89 1.17 6.65
N LEU A 339 11.23 2.30 6.38
CA LEU A 339 9.77 2.41 6.45
C LEU A 339 9.07 1.39 5.51
N ARG A 340 9.61 1.16 4.31
CA ARG A 340 9.11 0.12 3.40
C ARG A 340 9.27 -1.28 3.96
N GLN A 341 10.39 -1.58 4.61
CA GLN A 341 10.61 -2.88 5.28
C GLN A 341 9.65 -3.09 6.48
N LEU A 342 9.28 -2.02 7.18
CA LEU A 342 8.29 -2.07 8.26
C LEU A 342 6.87 -2.32 7.71
N LEU A 343 6.47 -1.62 6.65
CA LEU A 343 5.17 -1.82 5.98
C LEU A 343 5.04 -3.23 5.37
N GLU A 344 6.13 -3.78 4.80
CA GLU A 344 6.17 -5.16 4.30
C GLU A 344 5.97 -6.18 5.44
N LYS A 345 6.60 -5.96 6.60
CA LYS A 345 6.37 -6.80 7.80
C LYS A 345 4.95 -6.64 8.35
N GLU A 346 4.39 -5.44 8.35
CA GLU A 346 3.00 -5.19 8.75
C GLU A 346 2.01 -5.94 7.84
N HIS A 347 2.23 -5.92 6.52
CA HIS A 347 1.46 -6.70 5.56
C HIS A 347 1.54 -8.21 5.85
N GLN A 348 2.73 -8.73 6.12
CA GLN A 348 2.92 -10.16 6.48
C GLN A 348 2.21 -10.53 7.80
N PHE A 349 2.24 -9.66 8.82
CA PHE A 349 1.47 -9.87 10.06
C PHE A 349 -0.05 -9.80 9.83
N LEU A 350 -0.52 -8.92 8.94
CA LEU A 350 -1.94 -8.82 8.57
C LEU A 350 -2.40 -10.09 7.81
N GLU A 351 -1.60 -10.59 6.86
CA GLU A 351 -1.87 -11.82 6.12
C GLU A 351 -1.90 -13.05 7.05
N LEU A 352 -0.97 -13.14 8.01
CA LEU A 352 -0.97 -14.18 9.05
C LEU A 352 -2.22 -14.07 9.96
N THR A 353 -2.62 -12.86 10.32
CA THR A 353 -3.82 -12.60 11.12
C THR A 353 -5.08 -13.03 10.35
N GLN A 354 -5.19 -12.68 9.07
CA GLN A 354 -6.29 -13.11 8.20
C GLN A 354 -6.38 -14.64 8.10
N LYS A 355 -5.26 -15.33 7.85
CA LYS A 355 -5.21 -16.81 7.78
C LYS A 355 -5.55 -17.48 9.11
N LEU A 356 -5.20 -16.85 10.24
CA LEU A 356 -5.57 -17.33 11.58
C LEU A 356 -7.08 -17.14 11.84
N THR A 357 -7.65 -16.00 11.45
CA THR A 357 -9.09 -15.72 11.55
C THR A 357 -9.91 -16.66 10.66
N GLU A 358 -9.48 -16.90 9.42
CA GLU A 358 -10.09 -17.87 8.50
C GLU A 358 -10.08 -19.29 9.10
N LYS A 359 -8.93 -19.77 9.60
CA LYS A 359 -8.84 -21.08 10.25
C LYS A 359 -9.70 -21.17 11.52
N ASN A 360 -9.78 -20.12 12.33
CA ASN A 360 -10.66 -20.09 13.50
C ASN A 360 -12.13 -20.15 13.09
N SER A 361 -12.54 -19.45 12.02
CA SER A 361 -13.90 -19.54 11.47
C SER A 361 -14.23 -20.94 10.99
N ILE A 362 -13.32 -21.59 10.25
CA ILE A 362 -13.49 -22.97 9.78
C ILE A 362 -13.56 -23.96 10.96
N LEU A 363 -12.70 -23.80 11.96
CA LEU A 363 -12.72 -24.63 13.17
C LEU A 363 -14.02 -24.46 13.97
N GLN A 364 -14.54 -23.23 14.08
CA GLN A 364 -15.82 -22.95 14.72
C GLN A 364 -16.99 -23.61 13.97
N THR A 365 -17.04 -23.48 12.64
CA THR A 365 -18.06 -24.14 11.81
C THR A 365 -17.99 -25.67 11.93
N ASN A 366 -16.79 -26.25 11.92
CA ASN A 366 -16.59 -27.69 12.11
C ASN A 366 -17.01 -28.14 13.52
N TYR A 367 -16.73 -27.34 14.56
CA TYR A 367 -17.17 -27.61 15.93
C TYR A 367 -18.70 -27.61 16.03
N GLU A 368 -19.38 -26.62 15.45
CA GLU A 368 -20.85 -26.55 15.42
C GLU A 368 -21.47 -27.70 14.61
N GLN A 369 -20.83 -28.14 13.52
CA GLN A 369 -21.24 -29.31 12.75
C GLN A 369 -21.09 -30.61 13.58
N ILE A 370 -20.00 -30.77 14.31
CA ILE A 370 -19.79 -31.90 15.23
C ILE A 370 -20.79 -31.86 16.39
N GLN A 371 -21.04 -30.69 16.97
CA GLN A 371 -21.97 -30.51 18.08
C GLN A 371 -23.43 -30.81 17.68
N THR A 372 -23.85 -30.37 16.48
CA THR A 372 -25.18 -30.69 15.94
C THR A 372 -25.33 -32.16 15.56
N SER A 373 -24.27 -32.79 15.04
CA SER A 373 -24.24 -34.25 14.80
C SER A 373 -24.33 -35.04 16.11
N HIS A 374 -23.57 -34.65 17.14
CA HIS A 374 -23.61 -35.26 18.46
C HIS A 374 -24.99 -35.13 19.12
N LYS A 375 -25.65 -33.97 19.00
CA LYS A 375 -27.03 -33.77 19.48
C LYS A 375 -28.01 -34.73 18.82
N LYS A 376 -27.93 -34.93 17.50
CA LYS A 376 -28.77 -35.91 16.78
C LYS A 376 -28.51 -37.32 17.28
N LEU A 377 -27.25 -37.72 17.42
CA LEU A 377 -26.87 -39.06 17.88
C LEU A 377 -27.36 -39.34 19.32
N LEU A 378 -27.41 -38.33 20.20
CA LEU A 378 -28.02 -38.45 21.53
C LEU A 378 -29.55 -38.61 21.46
N GLU A 379 -30.22 -37.91 20.55
CA GLU A 379 -31.66 -38.03 20.32
C GLU A 379 -32.03 -39.41 19.74
N ASP A 380 -31.27 -39.89 18.76
CA ASP A 380 -31.37 -41.25 18.21
C ASP A 380 -31.10 -42.32 19.28
N TYR A 381 -30.08 -42.13 20.13
CA TYR A 381 -29.78 -43.04 21.24
C TYR A 381 -30.94 -43.13 22.26
N GLU A 382 -31.48 -42.00 22.72
CA GLU A 382 -32.63 -42.00 23.64
C GLU A 382 -33.90 -42.57 22.97
N ASN A 383 -34.06 -42.45 21.66
CA ASN A 383 -35.17 -43.07 20.93
C ASN A 383 -35.00 -44.59 20.80
N ILE A 384 -33.80 -45.09 20.46
CA ILE A 384 -33.47 -46.53 20.46
C ILE A 384 -33.65 -47.13 21.85
N LYS A 385 -33.22 -46.43 22.90
CA LYS A 385 -33.38 -46.81 24.31
C LYS A 385 -34.85 -46.96 24.71
N LYS A 386 -35.72 -45.99 24.38
CA LYS A 386 -37.19 -46.12 24.60
C LYS A 386 -37.77 -47.35 23.89
N ILE A 387 -37.36 -47.59 22.63
CA ILE A 387 -37.81 -48.77 21.85
C ILE A 387 -37.34 -50.07 22.52
N ASN A 388 -36.09 -50.14 23.00
CA ASN A 388 -35.58 -51.27 23.76
C ASN A 388 -36.38 -51.49 25.05
N ASP A 389 -36.65 -50.44 25.83
CA ASP A 389 -37.41 -50.54 27.09
C ASP A 389 -38.86 -50.99 26.85
N GLU A 390 -39.47 -50.61 25.72
CA GLU A 390 -40.74 -51.15 25.26
C GLU A 390 -40.65 -52.62 24.84
N GLN A 391 -39.59 -53.02 24.14
CA GLN A 391 -39.37 -54.42 23.76
C GLN A 391 -39.15 -55.31 24.98
N GLN A 392 -38.41 -54.86 25.99
CA GLN A 392 -38.24 -55.55 27.27
C GLN A 392 -39.59 -55.72 28.00
N LYS A 393 -40.44 -54.68 28.03
CA LYS A 393 -41.81 -54.79 28.59
C LYS A 393 -42.66 -55.81 27.83
N LYS A 394 -42.58 -55.85 26.50
CA LYS A 394 -43.29 -56.83 25.65
C LYS A 394 -42.77 -58.26 25.87
N LEU A 395 -41.46 -58.45 26.04
CA LEU A 395 -40.85 -59.74 26.38
C LEU A 395 -41.33 -60.25 27.75
N LEU A 396 -41.31 -59.39 28.79
CA LEU A 396 -41.85 -59.75 30.12
C LEU A 396 -43.34 -60.09 30.08
N GLN A 397 -44.14 -59.42 29.24
CA GLN A 397 -45.55 -59.78 29.03
C GLN A 397 -45.70 -61.16 28.37
N LEU A 398 -44.90 -61.45 27.34
CA LEU A 398 -44.91 -62.76 26.67
C LEU A 398 -44.44 -63.89 27.60
N GLU A 399 -43.40 -63.67 28.41
CA GLU A 399 -42.90 -64.64 29.40
C GLU A 399 -43.97 -64.98 30.45
N ASN A 400 -44.72 -63.99 30.94
CA ASN A 400 -45.84 -64.22 31.85
C ASN A 400 -47.00 -64.98 31.19
N ILE A 401 -47.29 -64.72 29.91
CA ILE A 401 -48.29 -65.48 29.14
C ILE A 401 -47.82 -66.92 28.93
N GLU A 402 -46.56 -67.14 28.53
CA GLU A 402 -45.98 -68.47 28.35
C GLU A 402 -45.98 -69.27 29.65
N LYS A 403 -45.68 -68.64 30.79
CA LYS A 403 -45.79 -69.24 32.11
C LYS A 403 -47.22 -69.65 32.44
N SER A 404 -48.20 -68.75 32.22
CA SER A 404 -49.62 -69.08 32.43
C SER A 404 -50.10 -70.22 31.52
N LEU A 405 -49.63 -70.29 30.28
CA LEU A 405 -49.93 -71.39 29.36
C LEU A 405 -49.29 -72.71 29.80
N LYS A 406 -48.05 -72.69 30.34
CA LYS A 406 -47.40 -73.86 30.95
C LYS A 406 -48.16 -74.36 32.17
N ASP A 407 -48.59 -73.45 33.06
CA ASP A 407 -49.41 -73.80 34.23
C ASP A 407 -50.76 -74.40 33.80
N GLN A 408 -51.42 -73.82 32.78
CA GLN A 408 -52.66 -74.37 32.21
C GLN A 408 -52.45 -75.76 31.62
N LEU A 409 -51.42 -75.96 30.79
CA LEU A 409 -51.05 -77.25 30.23
C LEU A 409 -50.81 -78.29 31.32
N LYS A 410 -50.06 -77.95 32.38
CA LYS A 410 -49.83 -78.84 33.52
C LYS A 410 -51.13 -79.22 34.23
N THR A 411 -52.05 -78.28 34.49
CA THR A 411 -53.35 -78.65 35.09
C THR A 411 -54.23 -79.48 34.15
N LEU A 412 -54.02 -79.41 32.83
CA LEU A 412 -54.72 -80.23 31.85
C LEU A 412 -54.13 -81.64 31.77
N GLU A 413 -52.81 -81.77 31.88
CA GLU A 413 -52.07 -83.03 32.01
C GLU A 413 -52.43 -83.75 33.32
N GLU A 414 -52.47 -83.05 34.45
CA GLU A 414 -52.95 -83.59 35.74
C GLU A 414 -54.42 -84.05 35.65
N LYS A 415 -55.29 -83.34 34.94
CA LYS A 415 -56.68 -83.77 34.67
C LYS A 415 -56.73 -85.01 33.76
N TYR A 416 -55.88 -85.06 32.73
CA TYR A 416 -55.80 -86.20 31.81
C TYR A 416 -55.28 -87.46 32.53
N GLU A 417 -54.24 -87.35 33.36
CA GLU A 417 -53.78 -88.43 34.23
C GLU A 417 -54.89 -88.95 35.15
N ASN A 418 -55.61 -88.04 35.84
CA ASN A 418 -56.67 -88.43 36.77
C ASN A 418 -57.86 -89.08 36.06
N LEU A 419 -58.24 -88.58 34.88
CA LEU A 419 -59.26 -89.21 34.03
C LEU A 419 -58.81 -90.59 33.54
N ASN A 420 -57.55 -90.73 33.13
CA ASN A 420 -56.98 -92.00 32.70
C ASN A 420 -56.93 -93.03 33.84
N LYS A 421 -56.51 -92.63 35.05
CA LYS A 421 -56.54 -93.46 36.26
C LYS A 421 -57.96 -93.89 36.63
N SER A 422 -58.95 -92.99 36.53
CA SER A 422 -60.37 -93.34 36.72
C SER A 422 -60.86 -94.32 35.65
N ASN A 423 -60.48 -94.13 34.39
CA ASN A 423 -60.85 -95.02 33.28
C ASN A 423 -60.23 -96.42 33.44
N GLU A 424 -58.98 -96.50 33.90
CA GLU A 424 -58.30 -97.76 34.25
C GLU A 424 -59.01 -98.47 35.42
N GLN A 425 -59.43 -97.73 36.45
CA GLN A 425 -60.23 -98.28 37.55
C GLN A 425 -61.60 -98.80 37.08
N THR A 426 -62.32 -98.06 36.25
CA THR A 426 -63.60 -98.51 35.66
C THR A 426 -63.40 -99.73 34.75
N THR A 427 -62.28 -99.79 34.02
CA THR A 427 -61.92 -100.96 33.19
C THR A 427 -61.69 -102.20 34.06
N LYS A 428 -60.94 -102.07 35.16
CA LYS A 428 -60.74 -103.17 36.13
C LYS A 428 -62.03 -103.62 36.79
N GLN A 429 -62.89 -102.69 37.23
CA GLN A 429 -64.21 -103.03 37.77
C GLN A 429 -65.10 -103.76 36.75
N TYR A 430 -65.01 -103.39 35.47
CA TYR A 430 -65.70 -104.10 34.38
C TYR A 430 -65.12 -105.50 34.14
N GLU A 431 -63.79 -105.67 34.18
CA GLU A 431 -63.12 -106.97 34.09
C GLU A 431 -63.45 -107.89 35.28
N ASP A 432 -63.41 -107.38 36.51
CA ASP A 432 -63.82 -108.08 37.72
C ASP A 432 -65.30 -108.50 37.65
N SER A 433 -66.18 -107.60 37.21
CA SER A 433 -67.60 -107.91 36.98
C SER A 433 -67.80 -108.96 35.89
N LEU A 434 -66.97 -108.95 34.84
CA LEU A 434 -66.99 -109.96 33.78
C LEU A 434 -66.51 -111.33 34.30
N ILE A 435 -65.52 -111.35 35.19
CA ILE A 435 -65.05 -112.55 35.88
C ILE A 435 -66.12 -113.07 36.85
N GLU A 436 -66.79 -112.19 37.60
CA GLU A 436 -67.92 -112.59 38.46
C GLU A 436 -69.08 -113.15 37.63
N ILE A 437 -69.47 -112.51 36.53
CA ILE A 437 -70.50 -113.03 35.61
C ILE A 437 -70.08 -114.40 35.05
N GLN A 438 -68.80 -114.63 34.74
CA GLN A 438 -68.30 -115.95 34.34
C GLN A 438 -68.32 -116.97 35.49
N ALA A 439 -68.00 -116.56 36.72
CA ALA A 439 -68.05 -117.41 37.91
C ALA A 439 -69.49 -117.78 38.28
N LEU A 440 -70.42 -116.83 38.25
CA LEU A 440 -71.86 -117.03 38.39
C LEU A 440 -72.38 -117.93 37.27
N LYS A 441 -71.98 -117.73 36.01
CA LYS A 441 -72.36 -118.60 34.89
C LYS A 441 -71.87 -120.04 35.10
N LYS A 442 -70.64 -120.24 35.60
CA LYS A 442 -70.11 -121.56 36.00
C LYS A 442 -70.89 -122.15 37.19
N LYS A 443 -71.21 -121.35 38.22
CA LYS A 443 -71.99 -121.76 39.41
C LYS A 443 -73.43 -122.14 39.06
N HIS A 444 -74.10 -121.34 38.24
CA HIS A 444 -75.42 -121.67 37.69
C HIS A 444 -75.33 -122.94 36.83
N GLN A 445 -74.34 -123.09 35.95
CA GLN A 445 -74.15 -124.31 35.17
C GLN A 445 -73.89 -125.54 36.07
N ALA A 446 -73.21 -125.38 37.21
CA ALA A 446 -73.04 -126.43 38.22
C ALA A 446 -74.36 -126.75 38.94
N ASN A 447 -75.12 -125.75 39.40
CA ASN A 447 -76.47 -125.94 39.97
C ASN A 447 -77.42 -126.60 38.97
N THR A 448 -77.42 -126.19 37.69
CA THR A 448 -78.23 -126.83 36.65
C THR A 448 -77.81 -128.28 36.43
N LYS A 449 -76.50 -128.59 36.42
CA LYS A 449 -76.00 -129.97 36.39
C LYS A 449 -76.42 -130.77 37.63
N ASP A 450 -76.53 -130.15 38.80
CA ASP A 450 -76.94 -130.84 40.02
C ASP A 450 -78.47 -131.04 40.08
N LEU A 451 -79.29 -130.04 39.71
CA LEU A 451 -80.73 -130.25 39.51
C LEU A 451 -81.00 -131.31 38.43
N ILE A 452 -80.21 -131.35 37.35
CA ILE A 452 -80.28 -132.43 36.34
C ILE A 452 -79.91 -133.78 36.96
N LYS A 453 -78.88 -133.86 37.82
CA LYS A 453 -78.59 -135.11 38.56
C LYS A 453 -79.73 -135.51 39.49
N GLN A 454 -80.30 -134.58 40.26
CA GLN A 454 -81.42 -134.87 41.18
C GLN A 454 -82.67 -135.33 40.41
N LEU A 455 -82.98 -134.69 39.27
CA LEU A 455 -84.03 -135.14 38.34
C LEU A 455 -83.71 -136.53 37.75
N GLN A 456 -82.48 -136.77 37.28
CA GLN A 456 -82.07 -138.08 36.74
C GLN A 456 -82.05 -139.18 37.81
N GLN A 457 -81.82 -138.82 39.08
CA GLN A 457 -81.82 -139.75 40.21
C GLN A 457 -83.25 -140.08 40.67
N LEU A 458 -84.20 -139.14 40.54
CA LEU A 458 -85.64 -139.40 40.62
C LEU A 458 -86.17 -140.22 39.42
N GLN A 459 -85.60 -140.03 38.22
CA GLN A 459 -85.93 -140.83 37.03
C GLN A 459 -85.35 -142.26 37.08
N LYS A 460 -84.32 -142.53 37.89
CA LYS A 460 -83.65 -143.85 37.93
C LYS A 460 -84.34 -144.92 38.80
N THR A 461 -85.47 -144.60 39.44
CA THR A 461 -86.24 -145.54 40.28
C THR A 461 -87.69 -145.78 39.83
N LYS A 462 -88.13 -145.23 38.68
CA LYS A 462 -89.38 -145.65 38.03
C LYS A 462 -89.22 -145.93 36.55
N VAL A 463 -89.25 -147.21 36.21
CA VAL A 463 -89.40 -147.70 34.83
C VAL A 463 -90.86 -147.52 34.38
N THR A 464 -91.15 -146.32 33.87
CA THR A 464 -92.31 -145.99 33.01
C THR A 464 -92.04 -144.61 32.42
N ASN A 465 -91.99 -144.49 31.10
CA ASN A 465 -92.60 -143.37 30.35
C ASN A 465 -92.43 -143.59 28.83
N ASN A 466 -93.56 -143.70 28.15
CA ASN A 466 -93.66 -143.50 26.70
C ASN A 466 -93.73 -141.99 26.42
N GLY A 467 -93.76 -141.59 25.14
CA GLY A 467 -94.42 -140.35 24.75
C GLY A 467 -93.76 -139.58 23.62
N ASP A 468 -94.41 -139.61 22.46
CA ASP A 468 -94.23 -138.64 21.38
C ASP A 468 -94.51 -137.19 21.84
N GLY A 469 -93.95 -136.22 21.13
CA GLY A 469 -94.26 -134.80 21.34
C GLY A 469 -93.72 -133.91 20.22
N GLN A 470 -94.62 -133.28 19.47
CA GLN A 470 -94.29 -132.40 18.34
C GLN A 470 -94.30 -130.91 18.73
N SER A 471 -93.35 -130.15 18.15
CA SER A 471 -93.55 -128.82 17.55
C SER A 471 -94.06 -127.61 18.36
N SER A 472 -93.87 -126.43 17.74
CA SER A 472 -94.27 -125.08 18.17
C SER A 472 -93.41 -124.48 19.31
N SER A 473 -92.73 -123.33 19.14
CA SER A 473 -93.17 -121.92 18.94
C SER A 473 -93.45 -121.21 20.28
N SER A 474 -93.25 -119.89 20.46
CA SER A 474 -92.81 -118.80 19.57
C SER A 474 -92.30 -117.61 20.42
N LEU A 475 -92.02 -116.45 19.79
CA LEU A 475 -91.76 -115.12 20.40
C LEU A 475 -90.41 -115.01 21.17
N THR A 476 -89.71 -113.87 21.39
CA THR A 476 -89.65 -112.45 20.94
C THR A 476 -88.40 -111.85 21.65
N SER A 477 -87.72 -110.75 21.29
CA SER A 477 -87.69 -109.83 20.13
C SER A 477 -86.56 -108.78 20.33
N GLN A 478 -85.94 -108.26 19.26
CA GLN A 478 -85.13 -107.01 19.22
C GLN A 478 -83.81 -107.01 20.04
N ALA A 479 -82.75 -106.24 19.74
CA ALA A 479 -82.32 -105.44 18.57
C ALA A 479 -80.79 -105.73 18.35
N LYS A 480 -80.11 -105.47 17.23
CA LYS A 480 -80.01 -104.31 16.31
C LYS A 480 -79.57 -104.81 14.90
N SER A 481 -79.82 -104.24 13.71
CA SER A 481 -80.18 -102.88 13.19
C SER A 481 -79.01 -101.88 13.18
N LEU A 482 -78.44 -101.34 12.09
CA LEU A 482 -78.70 -101.22 10.63
C LEU A 482 -77.37 -101.60 9.89
N SER A 483 -77.29 -102.11 8.66
CA SER A 483 -77.80 -101.73 7.31
C SER A 483 -77.01 -100.62 6.58
N THR A 484 -76.88 -100.82 5.25
CA THR A 484 -76.62 -99.82 4.16
C THR A 484 -75.30 -98.99 4.21
N LYS A 485 -74.44 -98.90 3.17
CA LYS A 485 -74.52 -98.79 1.68
C LYS A 485 -74.38 -97.31 1.23
N GLU A 486 -73.69 -97.11 0.09
CA GLU A 486 -73.60 -95.89 -0.77
C GLU A 486 -72.46 -94.86 -0.54
N ASN A 487 -71.56 -94.79 -1.54
CA ASN A 487 -70.96 -93.55 -2.08
C ASN A 487 -72.05 -92.73 -2.80
N PRO A 488 -71.90 -91.42 -3.17
CA PRO A 488 -70.66 -90.64 -3.31
C PRO A 488 -70.76 -89.18 -2.79
N GLY A 489 -69.86 -88.29 -3.21
CA GLY A 489 -70.26 -86.96 -3.71
C GLY A 489 -69.97 -85.71 -2.86
N ASP A 490 -68.96 -84.95 -3.28
CA ASP A 490 -69.02 -83.54 -3.69
C ASP A 490 -70.00 -82.52 -3.04
N ASN A 491 -69.39 -81.42 -2.59
CA ASN A 491 -69.78 -80.00 -2.78
C ASN A 491 -70.96 -79.36 -2.02
N ALA A 492 -70.74 -78.07 -1.72
CA ALA A 492 -71.70 -76.98 -1.49
C ALA A 492 -72.70 -77.10 -0.30
N SER A 493 -73.02 -76.06 0.48
CA SER A 493 -72.61 -74.64 0.57
C SER A 493 -73.37 -74.00 1.76
N SER A 494 -73.09 -72.72 2.08
CA SER A 494 -73.99 -71.81 2.85
C SER A 494 -74.29 -72.14 4.33
N HIS A 495 -74.50 -71.20 5.26
CA HIS A 495 -74.26 -69.73 5.40
C HIS A 495 -74.02 -69.49 6.92
N GLY A 496 -73.37 -68.44 7.44
CA GLY A 496 -72.65 -67.27 6.90
C GLY A 496 -71.62 -66.79 7.97
N SER A 497 -70.61 -65.96 7.67
CA SER A 497 -70.68 -64.48 7.50
C SER A 497 -70.86 -63.69 8.81
N PRO A 498 -70.17 -62.53 9.02
CA PRO A 498 -68.93 -61.99 8.40
C PRO A 498 -67.71 -62.33 9.31
N THR A 499 -66.52 -61.70 9.37
CA THR A 499 -65.74 -60.58 8.74
C THR A 499 -64.26 -61.02 8.71
N GLY A 500 -63.29 -60.43 7.99
CA GLY A 500 -63.29 -59.29 7.07
C GLY A 500 -61.94 -58.54 7.12
N SER A 501 -61.06 -58.75 6.13
CA SER A 501 -59.79 -58.01 5.93
C SER A 501 -59.42 -57.97 4.43
N HIS A 502 -58.66 -56.97 3.99
CA HIS A 502 -58.61 -56.52 2.58
C HIS A 502 -57.21 -56.59 1.91
N CYS A 503 -57.24 -56.59 0.56
CA CYS A 503 -56.30 -56.18 -0.50
C CYS A 503 -54.80 -55.91 -0.16
N SER A 504 -53.77 -56.30 -0.94
CA SER A 504 -53.56 -56.52 -2.41
C SER A 504 -53.23 -55.26 -3.25
N LEU A 505 -52.46 -55.47 -4.34
CA LEU A 505 -52.03 -54.53 -5.42
C LEU A 505 -50.80 -53.62 -5.10
N ASN A 506 -49.86 -53.31 -6.02
CA ASN A 506 -49.51 -54.00 -7.28
C ASN A 506 -48.07 -53.70 -7.81
N GLU A 507 -47.76 -54.37 -8.93
CA GLU A 507 -46.73 -54.18 -9.98
C GLU A 507 -46.54 -52.69 -10.43
N ILE A 508 -45.51 -52.24 -11.18
CA ILE A 508 -44.42 -52.83 -12.02
C ILE A 508 -43.21 -51.79 -12.04
N ALA A 509 -42.01 -51.89 -12.65
CA ALA A 509 -41.54 -52.41 -13.94
C ALA A 509 -40.01 -52.68 -14.05
N SER A 510 -39.62 -53.43 -15.10
CA SER A 510 -38.46 -53.27 -16.03
C SER A 510 -37.04 -52.84 -15.59
N SER A 511 -36.13 -53.83 -15.61
CA SER A 511 -34.85 -53.89 -16.36
C SER A 511 -33.67 -52.92 -16.12
N ASN A 512 -32.53 -53.52 -15.72
CA ASN A 512 -31.17 -53.51 -16.33
C ASN A 512 -30.50 -52.22 -16.89
N SER A 513 -29.16 -52.07 -16.89
CA SER A 513 -28.06 -52.68 -16.10
C SER A 513 -26.68 -52.11 -16.55
N ILE A 514 -25.75 -51.92 -15.60
CA ILE A 514 -24.29 -52.18 -15.73
C ILE A 514 -23.39 -51.30 -16.65
N SER A 515 -22.32 -50.76 -16.02
CA SER A 515 -20.96 -50.41 -16.53
C SER A 515 -20.63 -49.17 -17.43
N THR A 516 -19.91 -48.20 -16.83
CA THR A 516 -18.42 -47.96 -16.87
C THR A 516 -17.58 -48.34 -18.12
N PRO A 517 -16.38 -47.74 -18.39
CA PRO A 517 -15.67 -46.59 -17.77
C PRO A 517 -14.99 -45.60 -18.79
N ASP A 518 -13.97 -44.85 -18.33
CA ASP A 518 -12.85 -44.19 -19.05
C ASP A 518 -13.13 -42.89 -19.85
N GLN A 519 -12.49 -41.74 -19.56
CA GLN A 519 -11.08 -41.30 -19.41
C GLN A 519 -10.55 -40.64 -20.71
N PHE A 520 -10.02 -39.41 -20.63
CA PHE A 520 -8.59 -39.07 -20.82
C PHE A 520 -8.31 -37.55 -20.92
N ILE A 521 -7.48 -37.07 -19.99
CA ILE A 521 -6.44 -36.00 -20.05
C ILE A 521 -6.42 -35.05 -21.27
N SER A 522 -6.45 -33.72 -21.04
CA SER A 522 -5.38 -32.76 -21.46
C SER A 522 -5.64 -31.27 -21.11
N ASN A 523 -4.60 -30.59 -20.65
CA ASN A 523 -4.39 -29.12 -20.58
C ASN A 523 -3.22 -28.81 -21.59
N PRO A 524 -2.68 -27.58 -21.82
CA PRO A 524 -2.98 -26.24 -21.26
C PRO A 524 -2.96 -25.06 -22.30
N LEU A 525 -3.03 -23.80 -21.84
CA LEU A 525 -2.40 -22.54 -22.37
C LEU A 525 -2.66 -22.13 -23.88
N THR A 526 -2.78 -20.86 -24.29
CA THR A 526 -1.90 -19.69 -24.04
C THR A 526 -2.50 -18.35 -24.58
N GLN A 527 -2.20 -17.22 -23.92
CA GLN A 527 -2.01 -15.82 -24.40
C GLN A 527 -2.96 -15.05 -25.40
N GLN A 528 -3.14 -13.76 -25.02
CA GLN A 528 -3.09 -12.50 -25.83
C GLN A 528 -4.25 -11.98 -26.73
N GLN A 529 -4.88 -10.91 -26.22
CA GLN A 529 -4.99 -9.53 -26.78
C GLN A 529 -5.90 -9.14 -27.98
N HIS A 530 -6.30 -7.85 -27.91
CA HIS A 530 -6.79 -6.89 -28.93
C HIS A 530 -8.27 -6.82 -29.38
N HIS A 531 -8.94 -5.79 -28.83
CA HIS A 531 -9.79 -4.75 -29.45
C HIS A 531 -10.93 -5.04 -30.45
N HIS A 532 -12.12 -4.58 -30.03
CA HIS A 532 -13.11 -3.76 -30.77
C HIS A 532 -13.27 -3.88 -32.31
N HIS A 533 -14.49 -4.24 -32.72
CA HIS A 533 -15.28 -3.33 -33.56
C HIS A 533 -16.79 -3.36 -33.25
N HIS A 534 -17.59 -2.50 -33.90
CA HIS A 534 -18.96 -2.14 -33.48
C HIS A 534 -19.95 -1.99 -34.65
N HIS A 535 -20.88 -2.94 -34.80
CA HIS A 535 -22.23 -2.79 -35.40
C HIS A 535 -23.07 -4.02 -34.96
N HIS A 536 -24.31 -3.94 -34.46
CA HIS A 536 -25.57 -3.53 -35.13
C HIS A 536 -25.90 -4.51 -36.28
N GLN A 537 -27.01 -5.25 -36.31
CA GLN A 537 -28.41 -4.81 -36.13
C GLN A 537 -29.41 -6.00 -36.01
N GLN A 538 -30.57 -5.82 -35.34
CA GLN A 538 -31.77 -6.71 -35.30
C GLN A 538 -31.60 -8.13 -34.69
N GLN A 539 -32.63 -8.84 -34.17
CA GLN A 539 -34.10 -8.68 -34.23
C GLN A 539 -34.78 -9.13 -32.88
N VAL A 540 -36.12 -9.04 -32.76
CA VAL A 540 -36.94 -9.31 -31.54
C VAL A 540 -37.91 -10.49 -31.79
N PRO A 541 -38.03 -11.50 -30.90
CA PRO A 541 -39.11 -11.59 -29.86
C PRO A 541 -38.52 -11.81 -28.43
N VAL A 542 -39.08 -11.29 -27.34
CA VAL A 542 -40.41 -11.52 -26.69
C VAL A 542 -40.56 -12.90 -26.05
N GLU A 543 -40.38 -12.95 -24.73
CA GLU A 543 -41.09 -13.82 -23.77
C GLU A 543 -41.05 -13.13 -22.37
N GLU A 544 -41.89 -13.57 -21.42
CA GLU A 544 -42.54 -12.65 -20.48
C GLU A 544 -41.94 -12.51 -19.05
N GLU A 545 -42.04 -11.27 -18.56
CA GLU A 545 -42.18 -10.78 -17.18
C GLU A 545 -41.83 -11.67 -15.96
N GLN A 546 -40.88 -11.17 -15.14
CA GLN A 546 -41.06 -11.13 -13.69
C GLN A 546 -40.27 -9.97 -13.07
N GLU A 547 -40.92 -8.81 -12.88
CA GLU A 547 -40.28 -7.63 -12.28
C GLU A 547 -40.11 -7.76 -10.77
N VAL A 548 -38.87 -7.90 -10.30
CA VAL A 548 -38.52 -7.60 -8.91
C VAL A 548 -38.33 -6.09 -8.79
N ILE A 549 -39.32 -5.40 -8.22
CA ILE A 549 -39.32 -3.94 -8.05
C ILE A 549 -38.22 -3.52 -7.05
N VAL A 550 -37.03 -3.22 -7.57
CA VAL A 550 -36.02 -2.44 -6.88
C VAL A 550 -36.30 -0.96 -7.15
N ASN A 551 -36.44 -0.15 -6.09
CA ASN A 551 -36.61 1.30 -6.20
C ASN A 551 -35.35 1.96 -6.80
N ILE A 552 -35.27 1.99 -8.12
CA ILE A 552 -34.32 2.82 -8.86
C ILE A 552 -34.87 4.25 -8.87
N VAL A 553 -34.18 5.16 -8.20
CA VAL A 553 -34.50 6.59 -8.22
C VAL A 553 -34.45 7.09 -9.67
N ASP A 554 -35.48 7.81 -10.11
CA ASP A 554 -35.54 8.48 -11.42
C ASP A 554 -34.45 9.56 -11.54
N VAL A 555 -33.24 9.14 -11.91
CA VAL A 555 -32.13 10.03 -12.26
C VAL A 555 -32.40 10.60 -13.65
N ASP A 556 -33.21 11.66 -13.67
CA ASP A 556 -33.47 12.59 -14.77
C ASP A 556 -32.59 12.33 -15.99
N ARG A 557 -33.17 11.65 -16.99
CA ARG A 557 -32.49 11.10 -18.16
C ARG A 557 -31.65 12.14 -18.89
N GLN A 558 -32.05 13.41 -18.85
CA GLN A 558 -31.32 14.51 -19.46
C GLN A 558 -30.01 14.83 -18.71
N LYS A 559 -30.03 14.81 -17.37
CA LYS A 559 -28.82 14.96 -16.54
C LYS A 559 -27.85 13.79 -16.72
N LEU A 560 -28.36 12.57 -16.93
CA LEU A 560 -27.52 11.41 -17.25
C LEU A 560 -26.83 11.57 -18.61
N ILE A 561 -27.57 12.01 -19.64
CA ILE A 561 -27.01 12.32 -20.98
C ILE A 561 -25.96 13.45 -20.89
N GLU A 562 -26.23 14.53 -20.17
CA GLU A 562 -25.27 15.62 -19.99
C GLU A 562 -23.99 15.17 -19.27
N LYS A 563 -24.14 14.37 -18.20
CA LYS A 563 -23.01 13.77 -17.48
C LYS A 563 -22.19 12.86 -18.38
N LEU A 564 -22.84 12.05 -19.23
CA LEU A 564 -22.18 11.14 -20.16
C LEU A 564 -21.44 11.90 -21.27
N LEU A 565 -22.04 12.95 -21.85
CA LEU A 565 -21.37 13.85 -22.80
C LEU A 565 -20.19 14.60 -22.16
N LYS A 566 -20.31 15.03 -20.91
CA LYS A 566 -19.23 15.67 -20.14
C LYS A 566 -18.08 14.70 -19.86
N GLN A 567 -18.39 13.45 -19.51
CA GLN A 567 -17.41 12.37 -19.35
C GLN A 567 -16.74 12.03 -20.69
N GLN A 568 -17.49 11.92 -21.79
CA GLN A 568 -16.95 11.64 -23.12
C GLN A 568 -16.00 12.76 -23.59
N LYS A 569 -16.34 14.04 -23.37
CA LYS A 569 -15.43 15.18 -23.64
C LYS A 569 -14.19 15.20 -22.73
N LEU A 570 -14.25 14.66 -21.53
CA LEU A 570 -13.09 14.49 -20.65
C LEU A 570 -12.22 13.29 -21.08
N LEU A 571 -12.83 12.20 -21.54
CA LEU A 571 -12.13 11.03 -22.07
C LEU A 571 -11.39 11.36 -23.38
N VAL A 572 -12.01 12.11 -24.30
CA VAL A 572 -11.35 12.59 -25.53
C VAL A 572 -10.12 13.43 -25.19
N ARG A 573 -10.25 14.45 -24.31
CA ARG A 573 -9.09 15.26 -23.87
C ARG A 573 -8.01 14.46 -23.13
N ARG A 574 -8.40 13.42 -22.38
CA ARG A 574 -7.44 12.50 -21.76
C ARG A 574 -6.73 11.65 -22.82
N ASN A 575 -7.43 11.23 -23.88
CA ASN A 575 -6.86 10.47 -24.98
C ASN A 575 -5.91 11.31 -25.84
N GLU A 576 -6.33 12.52 -26.26
CA GLU A 576 -5.47 13.53 -26.90
C GLU A 576 -4.19 13.78 -26.08
N LYS A 577 -4.31 13.81 -24.74
CA LYS A 577 -3.17 14.00 -23.85
C LYS A 577 -2.27 12.75 -23.73
N ILE A 578 -2.84 11.55 -23.84
CA ILE A 578 -2.07 10.29 -23.87
C ILE A 578 -1.34 10.17 -25.22
N GLU A 579 -2.00 10.47 -26.34
CA GLU A 579 -1.40 10.49 -27.68
C GLU A 579 -0.23 11.48 -27.73
N PHE A 580 -0.41 12.73 -27.29
CA PHE A 580 0.67 13.71 -27.17
C PHE A 580 1.85 13.22 -26.30
N LEU A 581 1.58 12.46 -25.23
CA LEU A 581 2.64 11.91 -24.38
C LEU A 581 3.34 10.71 -25.04
N ASN A 582 2.61 9.87 -25.77
CA ASN A 582 3.16 8.77 -26.54
C ASN A 582 4.06 9.28 -27.67
N ASP A 583 3.63 10.28 -28.44
CA ASP A 583 4.44 10.94 -29.47
C ASP A 583 5.73 11.52 -28.88
N HIS A 584 5.64 12.18 -27.73
CA HIS A 584 6.80 12.73 -27.04
C HIS A 584 7.76 11.65 -26.52
N ILE A 585 7.23 10.53 -26.00
CA ILE A 585 8.02 9.35 -25.59
C ILE A 585 8.67 8.69 -26.81
N GLN A 586 7.97 8.60 -27.94
CA GLN A 586 8.50 8.04 -29.20
C GLN A 586 9.63 8.93 -29.75
N LEU A 587 9.43 10.24 -29.78
CA LEU A 587 10.44 11.21 -30.19
C LEU A 587 11.67 11.15 -29.27
N LEU A 588 11.48 11.16 -27.94
CA LEU A 588 12.57 11.02 -26.97
C LEU A 588 13.31 9.67 -27.11
N THR A 589 12.59 8.59 -27.41
CA THR A 589 13.16 7.27 -27.69
C THR A 589 13.99 7.30 -28.97
N GLN A 590 13.50 7.93 -30.04
CA GLN A 590 14.25 8.12 -31.28
C GLN A 590 15.51 8.97 -31.04
N ASP A 591 15.42 10.01 -30.22
CA ASP A 591 16.54 10.87 -29.84
C ASP A 591 17.59 10.12 -29.01
N LEU A 592 17.16 9.28 -28.07
CA LEU A 592 18.04 8.39 -27.30
C LEU A 592 18.68 7.32 -28.20
N GLN A 593 17.96 6.77 -29.19
CA GLN A 593 18.54 5.88 -30.18
C GLN A 593 19.54 6.59 -31.11
N ASN A 594 19.26 7.83 -31.51
CA ASN A 594 20.16 8.64 -32.33
C ASN A 594 21.43 9.01 -31.54
N LYS A 595 21.30 9.48 -30.30
CA LYS A 595 22.41 9.73 -29.37
C LYS A 595 23.20 8.45 -29.10
N ARG A 596 22.54 7.30 -28.92
CA ARG A 596 23.20 5.98 -28.79
C ARG A 596 23.97 5.60 -30.06
N LYS A 597 23.42 5.82 -31.26
CA LYS A 597 24.13 5.60 -32.54
C LYS A 597 25.35 6.52 -32.68
N ILE A 598 25.24 7.78 -32.26
CA ILE A 598 26.34 8.75 -32.26
C ILE A 598 27.43 8.33 -31.28
N ILE A 599 27.08 8.00 -30.03
CA ILE A 599 28.02 7.51 -29.01
C ILE A 599 28.66 6.18 -29.43
N GLN A 600 27.88 5.26 -30.01
CA GLN A 600 28.40 4.01 -30.58
C GLN A 600 29.34 4.27 -31.76
N SER A 601 29.03 5.25 -32.62
CA SER A 601 29.94 5.68 -33.68
C SER A 601 31.24 6.25 -33.12
N TYR A 602 31.19 7.09 -32.07
CA TYR A 602 32.40 7.58 -31.43
C TYR A 602 33.21 6.47 -30.74
N ALA A 603 32.58 5.55 -30.00
CA ALA A 603 33.26 4.43 -29.34
C ALA A 603 33.83 3.39 -30.33
N MET A 604 33.18 3.18 -31.48
CA MET A 604 33.72 2.33 -32.56
C MET A 604 34.81 3.03 -33.39
N ASN A 605 34.84 4.37 -33.38
CA ASN A 605 35.83 5.18 -34.08
C ASN A 605 36.89 5.80 -33.16
N GLU A 606 36.90 5.50 -31.85
CA GLU A 606 37.93 6.00 -30.91
C GLU A 606 39.31 5.49 -31.32
N ASP A 607 39.43 4.19 -31.61
CA ASP A 607 40.62 3.59 -32.22
C ASP A 607 40.93 4.22 -33.60
N SER A 608 39.91 4.51 -34.42
CA SER A 608 40.10 5.09 -35.76
C SER A 608 40.49 6.58 -35.75
N PHE A 609 40.28 7.30 -34.65
CA PHE A 609 40.81 8.65 -34.43
C PHE A 609 42.17 8.62 -33.75
N MET A 610 42.48 7.59 -32.94
CA MET A 610 43.85 7.35 -32.48
C MET A 610 44.77 6.88 -33.62
N TYR A 611 44.19 6.31 -34.69
CA TYR A 611 44.86 6.00 -35.96
C TYR A 611 44.30 6.84 -37.13
N THR A 612 44.33 8.18 -37.02
CA THR A 612 44.31 9.01 -38.25
C THR A 612 45.54 8.64 -39.08
N SER A 613 45.33 7.88 -40.17
CA SER A 613 46.40 7.27 -40.99
C SER A 613 47.58 8.21 -41.25
N ASN A 614 48.80 7.66 -41.27
CA ASN A 614 50.05 8.38 -41.58
C ASN A 614 49.93 9.25 -42.85
N GLU A 615 49.10 8.85 -43.81
CA GLU A 615 48.81 9.60 -45.03
C GLU A 615 48.08 10.92 -44.76
N SER A 616 47.18 10.96 -43.77
CA SER A 616 46.47 12.18 -43.36
C SER A 616 47.40 13.19 -42.68
N ASP A 617 48.36 12.72 -41.86
CA ASP A 617 49.38 13.57 -41.26
C ASP A 617 50.47 13.97 -42.27
N LEU A 618 50.78 13.11 -43.26
CA LEU A 618 51.61 13.50 -44.40
C LEU A 618 50.95 14.61 -45.22
N ILE A 619 49.61 14.56 -45.42
CA ILE A 619 48.84 15.63 -46.08
C ILE A 619 48.84 16.92 -45.22
N LYS A 620 48.64 16.83 -43.89
CA LYS A 620 48.77 17.99 -42.99
C LYS A 620 50.19 18.57 -43.01
N GLN A 621 51.23 17.74 -43.04
CA GLN A 621 52.63 18.17 -43.08
C GLN A 621 53.00 18.77 -44.44
N GLN A 622 52.48 18.24 -45.56
CA GLN A 622 52.61 18.86 -46.87
C GLN A 622 51.88 20.22 -46.92
N LEU A 623 50.67 20.33 -46.38
CA LEU A 623 49.95 21.60 -46.25
C LEU A 623 50.72 22.62 -45.40
N ALA A 624 51.25 22.19 -44.24
CA ALA A 624 52.06 23.04 -43.36
C ALA A 624 53.38 23.50 -44.00
N ASN A 625 54.02 22.65 -44.81
CA ASN A 625 55.19 23.05 -45.59
C ASN A 625 54.82 24.01 -46.74
N LYS A 626 53.63 23.85 -47.34
CA LYS A 626 53.11 24.72 -48.42
C LYS A 626 52.63 26.09 -47.93
N THR A 627 52.20 26.21 -46.68
CA THR A 627 51.97 27.51 -46.02
C THR A 627 53.26 28.19 -45.56
N ARG A 628 54.37 27.45 -45.35
CA ARG A 628 55.70 28.05 -45.14
C ARG A 628 56.33 28.64 -46.40
N THR A 629 55.88 28.26 -47.61
CA THR A 629 56.35 28.84 -48.88
C THR A 629 55.47 29.96 -49.42
N ASN A 630 54.25 30.13 -48.89
CA ASN A 630 53.27 31.10 -49.38
C ASN A 630 52.99 32.18 -48.32
N SER A 631 53.57 33.37 -48.50
CA SER A 631 53.70 34.45 -47.52
C SER A 631 52.41 35.12 -46.99
N SER A 632 51.23 34.58 -47.28
CA SER A 632 49.92 35.19 -46.96
C SER A 632 49.17 34.56 -45.77
N SER A 633 49.70 33.49 -45.16
CA SER A 633 48.97 32.69 -44.15
C SER A 633 49.71 32.52 -42.81
N THR A 634 50.56 33.48 -42.45
CA THR A 634 51.21 33.53 -41.13
C THR A 634 50.18 33.82 -40.02
N SER A 635 50.18 32.98 -38.97
CA SER A 635 49.36 33.17 -37.76
C SER A 635 49.69 34.49 -37.05
N LEU A 636 48.68 35.15 -36.46
CA LEU A 636 48.84 36.40 -35.68
C LEU A 636 50.02 36.32 -34.69
N MET A 637 50.13 35.22 -33.94
CA MET A 637 51.25 34.99 -33.01
C MET A 637 52.59 34.92 -33.75
N ALA A 638 52.69 34.20 -34.87
CA ALA A 638 53.93 34.09 -35.62
C ALA A 638 54.36 35.42 -36.27
N THR A 639 53.41 36.24 -36.74
CA THR A 639 53.68 37.58 -37.27
C THR A 639 54.22 38.52 -36.19
N LEU A 640 53.71 38.41 -34.96
CA LEU A 640 54.18 39.20 -33.82
C LEU A 640 55.52 38.69 -33.26
N TYR A 641 55.70 37.38 -33.13
CA TYR A 641 56.92 36.79 -32.56
C TYR A 641 58.15 36.95 -33.47
N ASN A 642 57.99 36.88 -34.80
CA ASN A 642 59.10 37.16 -35.74
C ASN A 642 59.69 38.57 -35.59
N ARG A 643 58.95 39.53 -35.00
CA ARG A 643 59.43 40.90 -34.69
C ARG A 643 60.11 40.98 -33.31
N ALA A 644 59.85 40.06 -32.40
CA ALA A 644 60.40 40.06 -31.04
C ALA A 644 61.78 39.38 -30.94
N THR A 645 62.10 38.45 -31.84
CA THR A 645 63.27 37.56 -31.74
C THR A 645 64.53 38.03 -32.52
N THR A 646 64.62 39.31 -32.89
CA THR A 646 65.81 39.88 -33.58
C THR A 646 66.65 40.80 -32.67
N THR A 647 66.48 40.69 -31.35
CA THR A 647 67.32 41.34 -30.34
C THR A 647 67.75 40.30 -29.31
N VAL A 648 68.93 40.49 -28.71
CA VAL A 648 69.65 39.53 -27.84
C VAL A 648 70.25 38.34 -28.59
N ASN A 649 71.45 38.55 -29.12
CA ASN A 649 72.53 37.59 -28.94
C ASN A 649 73.87 38.34 -28.92
N ASN A 650 74.57 38.30 -27.78
CA ASN A 650 75.84 38.99 -27.60
C ASN A 650 77.00 38.15 -28.14
N GLN A 651 77.53 38.50 -29.31
CA GLN A 651 78.90 38.14 -29.67
C GLN A 651 79.55 39.18 -30.57
N THR A 652 80.85 39.40 -30.35
CA THR A 652 81.61 40.52 -30.91
C THR A 652 82.14 40.21 -32.31
N THR A 653 81.65 40.91 -33.34
CA THR A 653 82.42 41.10 -34.58
C THR A 653 82.12 42.48 -35.17
N THR A 654 83.17 43.21 -35.54
CA THR A 654 83.10 44.58 -36.02
C THR A 654 82.76 44.67 -37.51
N THR A 655 81.58 45.19 -37.86
CA THR A 655 81.36 45.85 -39.17
C THR A 655 80.44 47.05 -39.00
N ASN A 656 80.78 48.17 -39.65
CA ASN A 656 79.96 49.38 -39.61
C ASN A 656 78.74 49.26 -40.53
N LYS A 657 77.54 49.26 -39.96
CA LYS A 657 76.32 49.73 -40.61
C LYS A 657 75.51 50.59 -39.62
N PRO A 658 74.97 51.74 -40.03
CA PRO A 658 74.07 52.51 -39.18
C PRO A 658 72.77 51.71 -38.94
N PHE A 659 72.29 51.72 -37.70
CA PHE A 659 71.02 51.12 -37.32
C PHE A 659 69.89 52.08 -37.67
N ASP A 660 69.22 51.84 -38.79
CA ASP A 660 68.14 52.68 -39.28
C ASP A 660 66.82 52.35 -38.55
N GLN A 661 66.27 53.33 -37.85
CA GLN A 661 65.00 53.19 -37.11
C GLN A 661 63.75 53.38 -38.00
N SER A 662 63.91 53.58 -39.31
CA SER A 662 62.85 53.97 -40.24
C SER A 662 62.13 52.84 -41.00
N SER A 663 61.95 51.67 -40.37
CA SER A 663 60.97 50.66 -40.83
C SER A 663 59.69 50.74 -39.98
N PRO A 664 58.77 51.70 -40.26
CA PRO A 664 57.46 51.72 -39.64
C PRO A 664 56.68 50.47 -40.06
N MET A 665 55.65 50.12 -39.29
CA MET A 665 54.73 49.06 -39.67
C MET A 665 54.13 49.38 -41.05
N THR A 666 54.44 48.57 -42.06
CA THR A 666 53.86 48.72 -43.40
C THR A 666 52.33 48.72 -43.28
N LEU A 667 51.68 49.71 -43.91
CA LEU A 667 50.22 49.93 -43.75
C LEU A 667 49.42 48.67 -44.08
N GLU A 668 49.85 47.91 -45.07
CA GLU A 668 49.33 46.59 -45.45
C GLU A 668 49.38 45.57 -44.29
N THR A 669 50.48 45.53 -43.54
CA THR A 669 50.64 44.68 -42.34
C THR A 669 49.79 45.18 -41.16
N ALA A 670 49.62 46.50 -41.02
CA ALA A 670 48.72 47.07 -40.02
C ALA A 670 47.26 46.69 -40.32
N LEU A 671 46.83 46.83 -41.57
CA LEU A 671 45.48 46.48 -42.04
C LEU A 671 45.22 44.96 -41.97
N ASP A 672 46.19 44.11 -42.29
CA ASP A 672 46.08 42.65 -42.15
C ASP A 672 45.92 42.23 -40.67
N VAL A 673 46.70 42.82 -39.75
CA VAL A 673 46.56 42.57 -38.31
C VAL A 673 45.22 43.11 -37.78
N MET A 674 44.79 44.30 -38.21
CA MET A 674 43.48 44.86 -37.83
C MET A 674 42.32 43.99 -38.35
N GLY A 675 42.35 43.56 -39.61
CA GLY A 675 41.32 42.69 -40.20
C GLY A 675 41.24 41.33 -39.50
N LYS A 676 42.39 40.73 -39.15
CA LYS A 676 42.45 39.48 -38.38
C LYS A 676 41.95 39.65 -36.94
N LEU A 677 42.25 40.77 -36.29
CA LEU A 677 41.71 41.10 -34.95
C LEU A 677 40.19 41.37 -35.02
N GLN A 678 39.70 42.05 -36.05
CA GLN A 678 38.28 42.28 -36.27
C GLN A 678 37.52 40.96 -36.50
N ALA A 679 38.04 40.05 -37.33
CA ALA A 679 37.43 38.74 -37.53
C ALA A 679 37.35 37.91 -36.23
N VAL A 680 38.38 37.98 -35.38
CA VAL A 680 38.36 37.35 -34.04
C VAL A 680 37.35 38.03 -33.12
N LEU A 681 37.20 39.36 -33.18
CA LEU A 681 36.19 40.09 -32.42
C LEU A 681 34.76 39.71 -32.87
N GLU A 682 34.53 39.60 -34.17
CA GLU A 682 33.25 39.23 -34.78
C GLU A 682 32.84 37.79 -34.42
N ASP A 683 33.74 36.80 -34.53
CA ASP A 683 33.47 35.42 -34.06
C ASP A 683 33.22 35.39 -32.54
N THR A 684 34.01 36.14 -31.76
CA THR A 684 33.83 36.23 -30.30
C THR A 684 32.47 36.86 -29.92
N LEU A 685 32.03 37.89 -30.65
CA LEU A 685 30.71 38.50 -30.45
C LEU A 685 29.58 37.54 -30.84
N LEU A 686 29.70 36.84 -31.97
CA LEU A 686 28.76 35.81 -32.41
C LEU A 686 28.66 34.65 -31.41
N LYS A 687 29.81 34.22 -30.84
CA LYS A 687 29.88 33.22 -29.77
C LYS A 687 29.12 33.68 -28.53
N ASN A 688 29.37 34.91 -28.08
CA ASN A 688 28.73 35.47 -26.88
C ASN A 688 27.22 35.69 -27.07
N LEU A 689 26.78 36.10 -28.26
CA LEU A 689 25.36 36.19 -28.60
C LEU A 689 24.69 34.81 -28.53
N THR A 690 25.29 33.81 -29.18
CA THR A 690 24.81 32.41 -29.17
C THR A 690 24.78 31.83 -27.74
N LEU A 691 25.81 32.11 -26.93
CA LEU A 691 25.84 31.70 -25.52
C LEU A 691 24.74 32.38 -24.71
N LYS A 692 24.44 33.66 -24.96
CA LYS A 692 23.35 34.36 -24.28
C LYS A 692 21.98 33.81 -24.67
N ASP A 693 21.72 33.55 -25.94
CA ASP A 693 20.46 32.94 -26.39
C ASP A 693 20.24 31.55 -25.76
N ASN A 694 21.32 30.77 -25.61
CA ASN A 694 21.30 29.50 -24.88
C ASN A 694 21.01 29.67 -23.38
N VAL A 695 21.63 30.64 -22.70
CA VAL A 695 21.38 30.95 -21.28
C VAL A 695 19.95 31.46 -21.05
N ASP A 696 19.44 32.33 -21.92
CA ASP A 696 18.07 32.82 -21.85
C ASP A 696 17.04 31.70 -22.12
N THR A 697 17.39 30.71 -22.96
CA THR A 697 16.57 29.53 -23.22
C THR A 697 16.58 28.55 -22.05
N LEU A 698 17.75 28.27 -21.47
CA LEU A 698 17.90 27.48 -20.24
C LEU A 698 17.14 28.12 -19.08
N SER A 699 17.23 29.45 -18.91
CA SER A 699 16.51 30.19 -17.87
C SER A 699 14.99 30.06 -18.00
N LYS A 700 14.45 30.11 -19.23
CA LYS A 700 13.02 29.90 -19.50
C LYS A 700 12.58 28.47 -19.18
N GLU A 701 13.39 27.46 -19.51
CA GLU A 701 13.06 26.07 -19.19
C GLU A 701 13.20 25.77 -17.68
N ILE A 702 14.19 26.36 -16.99
CA ILE A 702 14.32 26.32 -15.53
C ILE A 702 13.11 26.98 -14.86
N GLU A 703 12.65 28.14 -15.35
CA GLU A 703 11.45 28.80 -14.83
C GLU A 703 10.19 27.94 -15.05
N LYS A 704 10.06 27.29 -16.21
CA LYS A 704 8.97 26.38 -16.58
C LYS A 704 8.98 25.08 -15.75
N LEU A 705 10.14 24.51 -15.48
CA LEU A 705 10.32 23.38 -14.57
C LEU A 705 10.03 23.78 -13.11
N SER A 706 10.53 24.92 -12.65
CA SER A 706 10.27 25.48 -11.32
C SER A 706 8.76 25.71 -11.08
N LYS A 707 8.05 26.26 -12.08
CA LYS A 707 6.58 26.39 -12.06
C LYS A 707 5.87 25.02 -12.06
N ARG A 708 6.46 23.98 -12.65
CA ARG A 708 5.90 22.62 -12.69
C ARG A 708 6.15 21.82 -11.39
N THR A 709 7.22 22.11 -10.66
CA THR A 709 7.51 21.51 -9.34
C THR A 709 6.78 22.23 -8.19
N ARG A 710 6.09 23.33 -8.48
CA ARG A 710 5.28 24.12 -7.51
C ARG A 710 3.77 23.88 -7.58
N ASN A 711 3.31 22.98 -8.45
CA ASN A 711 1.92 22.53 -8.60
C ASN A 711 1.85 21.01 -8.44
#